data_AF-A0A7C8I3P9-F1
#
_entry.id   AF-A0A7C8I3P9-F1
#
_cell.length_a   1.000
_cell.length_b   1.000
_cell.length_c   1.000
_cell.angle_alpha   90.00
_cell.angle_beta   90.00
_cell.angle_gamma   90.00
#
_symmetry.space_group_name_H-M   'P 1'
#
loop_
_entity.id
_entity.type
_entity.pdbx_description
1 polymer ?
#
loop_
_entity_poly.entity_id
_entity_poly.type
_entity_poly.pdbx_seq_one_letter_code
_entity_poly.pdbx_strand_id
1 'polypeptide(L)'
;MPLLTPSRLAVLVLSLSLLTFLWTLGLPHQLATPSLPIIHHETPDYKPLPSRPANPAVVPPEFPTVTPPRPSQFDNDNGESGEDSDVPFLSGEDGEGRPYEKENKPTGSADEDKPTESGKGEEQKPLETSTRLPTTLKTELVASSTATNGSGAALPSPSSEPLKPCTEWPGASDVMVVVKTSKAEAYEKIPTHLLTLLSCVPNFVIFSDHAGEIDGHPVHDALDTITDSAKAAHDEFREYEQMQSDMEYKPSVDRTKALDKWKILPMVYKAFQMRPHQKFYIFIEADTSLSWTNLLQWLVRLDYRIPYYSGAPTYLNRLKFAQRGSGILLSNGAMQHYSYIYEERYESHWEAQVGKGCCGDTVLSTALSESHVEFYSAWPLLQGETLATLDWSKKHWCVPIVSWHHVSSAEIDILWAFQRNWTRQHGSGVPYLFINAFEELVVPHLEEVKHDWDNMSRDTKIVGKDAKAKAEAEEAKKQAELEEEQKADALKIQALKDDASETNTTDPKAEPSEVDESEAEPSKVNESETDAPKSDKSKVDKTKTDALKPDKSKADAPKVDAHKISAPKPSSSKTPTPKTAAKPARPKPAPPSPVGPNSNRPRADLSVSDKTGDAIKAAADSVENCAALCQKADDCVQWKHTAKGNGECHLGKVVRLGKKVEKKEGEPGWTSGWVVERVEKVREEWMGKCEEPRWRFNQY
;
A
#
# COMPACT_ATOMS: atom_id res chain seq x y z
N MET A 1 38.89 -52.34 64.44
CA MET A 1 37.73 -52.02 63.58
C MET A 1 38.20 -51.82 62.15
N PRO A 2 37.71 -52.60 61.16
CA PRO A 2 37.85 -52.26 59.74
C PRO A 2 36.49 -52.35 59.00
N LEU A 3 35.96 -51.23 58.51
CA LEU A 3 34.64 -51.16 57.85
C LEU A 3 34.67 -51.01 56.32
N LEU A 4 35.86 -50.99 55.72
CA LEU A 4 36.07 -50.90 54.27
C LEU A 4 36.79 -52.15 53.77
N THR A 5 36.02 -53.15 53.32
CA THR A 5 36.55 -54.24 52.50
C THR A 5 36.63 -53.79 51.03
N PRO A 6 37.55 -54.35 50.20
CA PRO A 6 37.69 -53.95 48.80
C PRO A 6 36.38 -54.03 48.01
N SER A 7 35.54 -55.03 48.28
CA SER A 7 34.22 -55.20 47.66
C SER A 7 33.27 -54.04 47.95
N ARG A 8 33.27 -53.49 49.18
CA ARG A 8 32.46 -52.31 49.53
C ARG A 8 32.97 -51.04 48.83
N LEU A 9 34.28 -50.93 48.65
CA LEU A 9 34.92 -49.82 47.96
C LEU A 9 34.61 -49.87 46.46
N ALA A 10 34.63 -51.06 45.84
CA ALA A 10 34.20 -51.26 44.45
C ALA A 10 32.71 -50.94 44.23
N VAL A 11 31.82 -51.36 45.14
CA VAL A 11 30.39 -50.99 45.09
C VAL A 11 30.19 -49.49 45.24
N LEU A 12 30.92 -48.83 46.14
CA LEU A 12 30.87 -47.36 46.27
C LEU A 12 31.29 -46.67 44.97
N VAL A 13 32.42 -47.06 44.37
CA VAL A 13 32.88 -46.50 43.09
C VAL A 13 31.86 -46.71 41.98
N LEU A 14 31.33 -47.93 41.81
CA LEU A 14 30.28 -48.20 40.81
C LEU A 14 29.02 -47.37 41.05
N SER A 15 28.57 -47.23 42.29
CA SER A 15 27.38 -46.41 42.62
C SER A 15 27.59 -44.92 42.36
N LEU A 16 28.80 -44.40 42.63
CA LEU A 16 29.19 -43.03 42.32
C LEU A 16 29.28 -42.80 40.81
N SER A 17 29.89 -43.73 40.06
CA SER A 17 29.93 -43.66 38.59
C SER A 17 28.53 -43.68 37.98
N LEU A 18 27.64 -44.56 38.45
CA LEU A 18 26.25 -44.61 37.98
C LEU A 18 25.48 -43.32 38.31
N LEU A 19 25.66 -42.78 39.52
CA LEU A 19 25.11 -41.48 39.91
C LEU A 19 25.62 -40.35 39.01
N THR A 20 26.93 -40.28 38.73
CA THR A 20 27.46 -39.25 37.81
C THR A 20 26.89 -39.39 36.41
N PHE A 21 26.76 -40.62 35.88
CA PHE A 21 26.23 -40.86 34.54
C PHE A 21 24.75 -40.44 34.42
N LEU A 22 23.93 -40.78 35.43
CA LEU A 22 22.53 -40.35 35.51
C LEU A 22 22.40 -38.83 35.71
N TRP A 23 23.34 -38.19 36.40
CA TRP A 23 23.33 -36.73 36.60
C TRP A 23 23.79 -35.96 35.35
N THR A 24 24.68 -36.53 34.53
CA THR A 24 25.14 -35.91 33.27
C THR A 24 24.27 -36.20 32.05
N LEU A 25 23.51 -37.30 32.03
CA LEU A 25 22.77 -37.77 30.84
C LEU A 25 21.32 -38.19 31.11
N GLY A 26 20.88 -38.27 32.38
CA GLY A 26 19.58 -38.85 32.77
C GLY A 26 18.50 -37.85 33.19
N LEU A 27 18.80 -36.55 33.23
CA LEU A 27 17.82 -35.49 33.47
C LEU A 27 17.44 -34.80 32.15
N PRO A 28 16.15 -34.59 31.84
CA PRO A 28 15.77 -33.73 30.75
C PRO A 28 16.19 -32.30 31.09
N HIS A 29 17.14 -31.75 30.34
CA HIS A 29 17.40 -30.30 30.40
C HIS A 29 16.10 -29.59 30.04
N GLN A 30 15.58 -28.76 30.96
CA GLN A 30 14.58 -27.78 30.55
C GLN A 30 15.23 -26.86 29.52
N LEU A 31 14.57 -26.74 28.36
CA LEU A 31 14.96 -25.75 27.36
C LEU A 31 15.00 -24.38 28.04
N ALA A 32 16.08 -23.62 27.82
CA ALA A 32 16.34 -22.41 28.57
C ALA A 32 15.18 -21.43 28.43
N THR A 33 14.45 -21.20 29.52
CA THR A 33 13.46 -20.11 29.59
C THR A 33 14.19 -18.80 29.32
N PRO A 34 13.79 -18.01 28.31
CA PRO A 34 14.49 -16.77 27.98
C PRO A 34 14.39 -15.81 29.16
N SER A 35 15.51 -15.58 29.83
CA SER A 35 15.62 -14.56 30.86
C SER A 35 15.50 -13.19 30.19
N LEU A 36 14.38 -12.49 30.44
CA LEU A 36 14.20 -11.12 29.98
C LEU A 36 15.38 -10.25 30.43
N PRO A 37 15.93 -9.38 29.57
CA PRO A 37 16.90 -8.38 30.01
C PRO A 37 16.21 -7.47 31.03
N ILE A 38 16.87 -7.21 32.16
CA ILE A 38 16.39 -6.23 33.14
C ILE A 38 16.65 -4.84 32.56
N ILE A 39 15.65 -4.29 31.88
CA ILE A 39 15.69 -2.92 31.37
C ILE A 39 15.51 -1.96 32.55
N HIS A 40 16.60 -1.32 32.95
CA HIS A 40 16.57 -0.23 33.93
C HIS A 40 15.98 1.03 33.28
N HIS A 41 14.68 1.22 33.42
CA HIS A 41 14.02 2.49 33.08
C HIS A 41 14.36 3.53 34.17
N GLU A 42 15.17 4.54 33.84
CA GLU A 42 15.27 5.75 34.65
C GLU A 42 13.99 6.59 34.48
N THR A 43 13.02 6.39 35.37
CA THR A 43 11.76 7.15 35.38
C THR A 43 11.95 8.53 36.01
N PRO A 44 11.59 9.64 35.34
CA PRO A 44 11.38 10.91 36.02
C PRO A 44 10.21 10.80 37.01
N ASP A 45 10.35 11.38 38.21
CA ASP A 45 9.31 11.37 39.24
C ASP A 45 8.00 11.99 38.74
N TYR A 46 6.97 11.15 38.54
CA TYR A 46 5.60 11.59 38.26
C TYR A 46 4.63 11.00 39.28
N LYS A 47 3.84 11.86 39.92
CA LYS A 47 2.87 11.43 40.95
C LYS A 47 1.67 10.74 40.30
N PRO A 48 1.24 9.55 40.77
CA PRO A 48 0.00 8.93 40.31
C PRO A 48 -1.21 9.83 40.57
N LEU A 49 -2.07 9.98 39.56
CA LEU A 49 -3.43 10.50 39.75
C LEU A 49 -4.34 9.37 40.28
N PRO A 50 -5.34 9.69 41.12
CA PRO A 50 -6.20 8.69 41.74
C PRO A 50 -7.11 8.01 40.72
N SER A 51 -7.23 6.68 40.80
CA SER A 51 -8.12 5.87 39.97
C SER A 51 -9.60 6.21 40.25
N ARG A 52 -10.35 6.57 39.21
CA ARG A 52 -11.81 6.67 39.23
C ARG A 52 -12.41 5.26 39.05
N PRO A 53 -13.48 4.86 39.76
CA PRO A 53 -14.09 3.55 39.56
C PRO A 53 -14.63 3.39 38.14
N ALA A 54 -14.56 2.17 37.61
CA ALA A 54 -15.05 1.85 36.28
C ALA A 54 -16.58 1.96 36.19
N ASN A 55 -17.07 2.50 35.08
CA ASN A 55 -18.47 2.34 34.70
C ASN A 55 -18.74 0.88 34.30
N PRO A 56 -19.96 0.35 34.52
CA PRO A 56 -20.34 -0.97 34.00
C PRO A 56 -20.31 -0.96 32.47
N ALA A 57 -19.86 -2.07 31.87
CA ALA A 57 -19.80 -2.21 30.42
C ALA A 57 -21.19 -2.15 29.79
N VAL A 58 -21.31 -1.40 28.69
CA VAL A 58 -22.47 -1.48 27.80
C VAL A 58 -22.41 -2.83 27.08
N VAL A 59 -23.51 -3.59 27.10
CA VAL A 59 -23.60 -4.87 26.38
C VAL A 59 -23.75 -4.58 24.88
N PRO A 60 -22.86 -5.07 24.00
CA PRO A 60 -23.02 -4.92 22.56
C PRO A 60 -24.26 -5.69 22.06
N PRO A 61 -24.91 -5.26 20.96
CA PRO A 61 -25.96 -6.06 20.33
C PRO A 61 -25.39 -7.40 19.81
N GLU A 62 -26.16 -8.48 19.97
CA GLU A 62 -25.76 -9.80 19.47
C GLU A 62 -25.80 -9.82 17.93
N PHE A 63 -24.62 -10.02 17.32
CA PHE A 63 -24.53 -10.34 15.89
C PHE A 63 -24.81 -11.84 15.67
N PRO A 64 -25.58 -12.23 14.64
CA PRO A 64 -25.95 -13.63 14.43
C PRO A 64 -24.75 -14.49 14.05
N THR A 65 -24.46 -15.51 14.85
CA THR A 65 -23.38 -16.48 14.60
C THR A 65 -23.72 -17.39 13.43
N VAL A 66 -23.24 -17.03 12.23
CA VAL A 66 -23.38 -17.87 11.03
C VAL A 66 -22.65 -19.20 11.26
N THR A 67 -23.43 -20.29 11.32
CA THR A 67 -22.90 -21.66 11.35
C THR A 67 -22.63 -22.10 9.90
N PRO A 68 -21.45 -22.65 9.57
CA PRO A 68 -21.14 -23.03 8.20
C PRO A 68 -22.11 -24.12 7.69
N PRO A 69 -22.60 -24.04 6.44
CA PRO A 69 -23.53 -25.02 5.89
C PRO A 69 -22.87 -26.40 5.80
N ARG A 70 -23.64 -27.43 6.20
CA ARG A 70 -23.22 -28.82 6.12
C ARG A 70 -23.13 -29.24 4.64
N PRO A 71 -22.06 -29.92 4.19
CA PRO A 71 -21.99 -30.43 2.82
C PRO A 71 -23.17 -31.35 2.51
N SER A 72 -23.81 -31.15 1.35
CA SER A 72 -24.85 -32.04 0.85
C SER A 72 -24.24 -33.39 0.48
N GLN A 73 -24.87 -34.47 0.94
CA GLN A 73 -24.57 -35.81 0.45
C GLN A 73 -25.18 -35.97 -0.94
N PHE A 74 -24.37 -36.46 -1.90
CA PHE A 74 -24.87 -37.00 -3.16
C PHE A 74 -25.45 -38.40 -2.90
N ASP A 75 -26.72 -38.46 -2.49
CA ASP A 75 -27.49 -39.69 -2.55
C ASP A 75 -27.93 -39.93 -4.00
N ASN A 76 -27.61 -41.10 -4.54
CA ASN A 76 -28.05 -41.51 -5.88
C ASN A 76 -29.44 -42.12 -5.73
N ASP A 77 -30.43 -41.60 -6.45
CA ASP A 77 -31.77 -42.22 -6.50
C ASP A 77 -32.12 -42.65 -7.94
N ASN A 78 -32.76 -43.82 -8.03
CA ASN A 78 -33.27 -44.45 -9.23
C ASN A 78 -34.67 -44.99 -8.87
N GLY A 79 -35.69 -44.15 -9.03
CA GLY A 79 -37.08 -44.47 -8.68
C GLY A 79 -38.09 -43.84 -9.64
N GLU A 80 -39.04 -44.63 -10.13
CA GLU A 80 -40.03 -44.23 -11.14
C GLU A 80 -41.42 -43.92 -10.53
N SER A 81 -42.09 -42.92 -11.11
CA SER A 81 -43.57 -42.83 -11.31
C SER A 81 -44.53 -42.56 -10.13
N GLY A 82 -45.71 -42.01 -10.48
CA GLY A 82 -46.87 -41.67 -9.60
C GLY A 82 -47.05 -40.15 -9.45
N GLU A 83 -47.88 -39.44 -10.25
CA GLU A 83 -49.38 -39.38 -10.23
C GLU A 83 -49.93 -38.91 -8.86
N ASP A 84 -50.75 -37.87 -8.66
CA ASP A 84 -51.82 -37.24 -9.47
C ASP A 84 -52.38 -35.97 -8.75
N SER A 85 -53.32 -35.26 -9.41
CA SER A 85 -54.49 -34.52 -8.85
C SER A 85 -54.37 -33.12 -8.18
N ASP A 86 -55.01 -32.16 -8.88
CA ASP A 86 -56.04 -31.21 -8.41
C ASP A 86 -55.77 -29.76 -7.94
N VAL A 87 -56.72 -28.89 -8.34
CA VAL A 87 -56.79 -27.42 -8.16
C VAL A 87 -58.27 -26.99 -8.05
N PRO A 88 -58.62 -26.07 -7.13
CA PRO A 88 -59.46 -24.91 -7.49
C PRO A 88 -58.93 -23.60 -6.83
N PHE A 89 -58.91 -22.39 -7.41
CA PHE A 89 -59.75 -21.67 -8.40
C PHE A 89 -60.99 -20.95 -7.79
N LEU A 90 -61.33 -19.78 -8.40
CA LEU A 90 -62.37 -18.77 -8.10
C LEU A 90 -61.95 -17.60 -7.16
N SER A 91 -62.31 -16.31 -7.39
CA SER A 91 -62.63 -15.55 -8.64
C SER A 91 -62.95 -14.07 -8.33
N GLY A 92 -62.45 -13.14 -9.17
CA GLY A 92 -63.03 -11.80 -9.45
C GLY A 92 -62.72 -10.64 -8.47
N GLU A 93 -63.11 -9.38 -8.76
CA GLU A 93 -63.60 -8.76 -10.03
C GLU A 93 -63.57 -7.20 -9.96
N ASP A 94 -64.11 -6.50 -10.98
CA ASP A 94 -64.42 -5.05 -11.13
C ASP A 94 -63.25 -4.02 -11.15
N GLY A 95 -63.21 -2.95 -11.97
CA GLY A 95 -64.09 -2.43 -13.03
C GLY A 95 -64.31 -0.90 -12.89
N GLU A 96 -64.13 0.02 -13.86
CA GLU A 96 -63.64 0.02 -15.26
C GLU A 96 -62.45 1.04 -15.42
N GLY A 97 -62.02 1.62 -16.56
CA GLY A 97 -62.51 1.62 -17.96
C GLY A 97 -61.56 2.29 -18.99
N ARG A 98 -61.90 2.18 -20.28
CA ARG A 98 -61.07 2.52 -21.48
C ARG A 98 -61.73 3.62 -22.35
N PRO A 99 -61.01 4.34 -23.24
CA PRO A 99 -60.88 3.96 -24.68
C PRO A 99 -59.43 4.10 -25.22
N TYR A 100 -58.91 3.27 -26.16
CA TYR A 100 -59.16 3.21 -27.63
C TYR A 100 -58.77 4.50 -28.39
N GLU A 101 -58.17 4.50 -29.59
CA GLU A 101 -57.72 3.45 -30.56
C GLU A 101 -56.48 4.03 -31.36
N LYS A 102 -55.82 3.44 -32.39
CA LYS A 102 -56.08 2.28 -33.29
C LYS A 102 -54.79 1.49 -33.68
N GLU A 103 -54.35 1.58 -34.94
CA GLU A 103 -53.38 0.71 -35.65
C GLU A 103 -52.59 1.53 -36.69
N ASN A 104 -51.39 1.07 -37.13
CA ASN A 104 -51.03 1.04 -38.56
C ASN A 104 -49.67 0.37 -38.88
N LYS A 105 -49.65 -0.30 -40.05
CA LYS A 105 -48.52 -0.73 -40.91
C LYS A 105 -48.94 -0.31 -42.35
N PRO A 106 -48.16 -0.49 -43.46
CA PRO A 106 -46.76 -0.88 -43.66
C PRO A 106 -46.01 0.05 -44.66
N THR A 107 -44.88 -0.40 -45.26
CA THR A 107 -44.11 0.23 -46.39
C THR A 107 -43.48 1.60 -46.08
N GLY A 108 -42.41 2.09 -46.71
CA GLY A 108 -41.46 1.66 -47.78
C GLY A 108 -40.24 2.62 -47.77
N SER A 109 -39.39 2.83 -48.78
CA SER A 109 -39.02 2.11 -50.03
C SER A 109 -38.04 3.00 -50.85
N ALA A 110 -37.15 2.40 -51.68
CA ALA A 110 -36.34 3.04 -52.75
C ALA A 110 -35.17 3.99 -52.33
N ASP A 111 -34.09 4.19 -53.11
CA ASP A 111 -33.43 3.37 -54.17
C ASP A 111 -32.01 3.92 -54.48
N GLU A 112 -31.18 3.09 -55.16
CA GLU A 112 -30.00 3.43 -56.01
C GLU A 112 -28.78 4.17 -55.37
N ASP A 113 -27.52 4.07 -55.87
CA ASP A 113 -27.01 3.45 -57.10
C ASP A 113 -25.60 2.79 -56.96
N LYS A 114 -25.20 1.97 -57.93
CA LYS A 114 -23.83 1.45 -58.22
C LYS A 114 -23.38 2.18 -59.53
N PRO A 115 -22.48 1.69 -60.42
CA PRO A 115 -21.33 0.79 -60.28
C PRO A 115 -20.01 1.40 -60.81
N THR A 116 -18.91 0.68 -60.62
CA THR A 116 -18.15 0.17 -61.78
C THR A 116 -17.29 -1.03 -61.40
N GLU A 117 -17.39 -2.10 -62.18
CA GLU A 117 -16.49 -3.25 -62.11
C GLU A 117 -15.50 -3.20 -63.28
N SER A 118 -14.32 -3.76 -63.09
CA SER A 118 -13.67 -4.51 -64.17
C SER A 118 -12.97 -5.72 -63.55
N GLY A 119 -13.20 -6.89 -64.12
CA GLY A 119 -12.68 -8.15 -63.59
C GLY A 119 -12.60 -9.24 -64.65
N LYS A 120 -11.85 -10.29 -64.30
CA LYS A 120 -11.73 -11.66 -64.86
C LYS A 120 -10.84 -12.40 -63.84
N GLY A 121 -11.10 -13.64 -63.44
CA GLY A 121 -11.47 -14.81 -64.26
C GLY A 121 -10.17 -15.58 -64.55
N GLU A 122 -10.02 -16.89 -64.31
CA GLU A 122 -10.96 -18.01 -64.08
C GLU A 122 -10.49 -18.86 -62.87
N GLU A 123 -11.36 -19.34 -61.97
CA GLU A 123 -12.21 -20.55 -62.02
C GLU A 123 -11.47 -21.90 -61.87
N GLN A 124 -11.71 -22.60 -60.74
CA GLN A 124 -12.10 -24.03 -60.71
C GLN A 124 -12.63 -24.48 -59.33
N LYS A 125 -13.22 -25.68 -59.28
CA LYS A 125 -14.16 -26.14 -58.22
C LYS A 125 -13.59 -27.32 -57.38
N PRO A 126 -14.34 -27.99 -56.47
CA PRO A 126 -13.88 -28.20 -55.10
C PRO A 126 -13.35 -29.61 -54.80
N LEU A 127 -12.77 -29.80 -53.62
CA LEU A 127 -12.65 -31.12 -53.00
C LEU A 127 -12.88 -31.04 -51.48
N GLU A 128 -13.71 -31.93 -50.95
CA GLU A 128 -13.88 -32.12 -49.50
C GLU A 128 -12.80 -33.05 -48.97
N THR A 129 -12.26 -32.79 -47.78
CA THR A 129 -12.01 -33.87 -46.80
C THR A 129 -12.01 -33.31 -45.38
N SER A 130 -12.85 -33.88 -44.51
CA SER A 130 -12.74 -33.69 -43.06
C SER A 130 -11.87 -34.80 -42.48
N THR A 131 -10.87 -34.47 -41.67
CA THR A 131 -10.14 -35.47 -40.86
C THR A 131 -9.90 -34.95 -39.45
N ARG A 132 -10.28 -35.77 -38.45
CA ARG A 132 -10.09 -35.54 -37.01
C ARG A 132 -9.02 -36.52 -36.49
N LEU A 133 -8.46 -36.19 -35.32
CA LEU A 133 -7.90 -37.14 -34.33
C LEU A 133 -6.58 -37.86 -34.77
N PRO A 134 -5.82 -38.52 -33.85
CA PRO A 134 -6.24 -39.06 -32.56
C PRO A 134 -5.44 -38.67 -31.30
N THR A 135 -6.09 -38.98 -30.17
CA THR A 135 -5.56 -39.00 -28.81
C THR A 135 -4.85 -40.34 -28.52
N THR A 136 -4.21 -40.41 -27.35
CA THR A 136 -3.67 -41.61 -26.67
C THR A 136 -2.29 -42.11 -27.12
N LEU A 137 -1.37 -42.12 -26.14
CA LEU A 137 -0.47 -43.24 -25.93
C LEU A 137 -0.48 -43.56 -24.43
N LYS A 138 -0.79 -44.81 -24.06
CA LYS A 138 -0.55 -45.33 -22.70
C LYS A 138 0.83 -45.97 -22.70
N THR A 139 1.61 -45.75 -21.64
CA THR A 139 2.83 -46.53 -21.38
C THR A 139 2.57 -47.49 -20.24
N GLU A 140 2.25 -48.75 -20.58
CA GLU A 140 2.17 -49.83 -19.60
C GLU A 140 3.59 -50.31 -19.26
N LEU A 141 3.97 -50.28 -17.98
CA LEU A 141 5.23 -50.91 -17.54
C LEU A 141 5.04 -52.42 -17.48
N VAL A 142 5.63 -53.14 -18.44
CA VAL A 142 5.83 -54.59 -18.32
C VAL A 142 6.93 -54.85 -17.30
N ALA A 143 6.55 -55.38 -16.14
CA ALA A 143 7.50 -55.81 -15.13
C ALA A 143 8.25 -57.08 -15.59
N SER A 144 9.58 -57.01 -15.66
CA SER A 144 10.45 -58.17 -15.88
C SER A 144 11.17 -58.53 -14.58
N SER A 145 10.99 -59.76 -14.11
CA SER A 145 11.40 -60.19 -12.77
C SER A 145 12.72 -60.97 -12.78
N THR A 146 13.80 -60.34 -12.35
CA THR A 146 15.06 -61.01 -11.98
C THR A 146 15.38 -60.72 -10.52
N ALA A 147 15.20 -61.72 -9.65
CA ALA A 147 15.46 -61.59 -8.22
C ALA A 147 16.94 -61.85 -7.89
N THR A 148 17.58 -60.92 -7.20
CA THR A 148 18.87 -61.11 -6.52
C THR A 148 18.76 -60.61 -5.08
N ASN A 149 18.92 -61.51 -4.10
CA ASN A 149 18.78 -61.17 -2.69
C ASN A 149 19.96 -60.29 -2.23
N GLY A 150 19.67 -59.03 -1.89
CA GLY A 150 20.57 -58.13 -1.18
C GLY A 150 19.93 -57.65 0.11
N SER A 151 20.44 -58.10 1.27
CA SER A 151 19.93 -57.67 2.58
C SER A 151 20.45 -56.27 2.94
N GLY A 152 19.73 -55.23 2.50
CA GLY A 152 19.95 -53.85 2.89
C GLY A 152 19.12 -53.46 4.12
N ALA A 153 19.71 -52.71 5.06
CA ALA A 153 18.98 -52.21 6.22
C ALA A 153 17.86 -51.24 5.80
N ALA A 154 16.69 -51.36 6.42
CA ALA A 154 15.57 -50.47 6.14
C ALA A 154 15.91 -49.04 6.60
N LEU A 155 16.00 -48.12 5.64
CA LEU A 155 15.93 -46.69 5.93
C LEU A 155 14.57 -46.38 6.57
N PRO A 156 14.50 -45.54 7.62
CA PRO A 156 13.22 -45.13 8.18
C PRO A 156 12.43 -44.37 7.11
N SER A 157 11.26 -44.89 6.73
CA SER A 157 10.34 -44.17 5.86
C SER A 157 9.99 -42.84 6.51
N PRO A 158 10.00 -41.71 5.78
CA PRO A 158 9.54 -40.44 6.34
C PRO A 158 8.08 -40.60 6.78
N SER A 159 7.81 -40.28 8.04
CA SER A 159 6.46 -40.33 8.60
C SER A 159 5.59 -39.29 7.90
N SER A 160 4.79 -39.73 6.93
CA SER A 160 3.85 -38.89 6.18
C SER A 160 2.62 -38.56 7.02
N GLU A 161 2.85 -37.85 8.13
CA GLU A 161 1.81 -37.06 8.79
C GLU A 161 1.18 -36.14 7.71
N PRO A 162 -0.16 -36.15 7.55
CA PRO A 162 -0.79 -35.31 6.55
C PRO A 162 -0.54 -33.84 6.86
N LEU A 163 -0.06 -33.09 5.87
CA LEU A 163 0.21 -31.65 6.01
C LEU A 163 -1.07 -30.95 6.47
N LYS A 164 -1.02 -30.33 7.66
CA LYS A 164 -2.17 -29.63 8.24
C LYS A 164 -2.73 -28.56 7.28
N PRO A 165 -4.05 -28.40 7.21
CA PRO A 165 -4.68 -27.29 6.49
C PRO A 165 -4.07 -25.94 6.87
N CYS A 166 -3.99 -25.02 5.90
CA CYS A 166 -3.40 -23.70 6.11
C CYS A 166 -4.19 -22.81 7.09
N THR A 167 -5.47 -23.14 7.31
CA THR A 167 -6.34 -22.59 8.35
C THR A 167 -5.97 -23.04 9.78
N GLU A 168 -5.23 -24.15 9.92
CA GLU A 168 -4.81 -24.76 11.20
C GLU A 168 -3.32 -24.56 11.52
N TRP A 169 -2.59 -23.76 10.72
CA TRP A 169 -1.17 -23.50 10.98
C TRP A 169 -0.97 -22.71 12.28
N PRO A 170 0.18 -22.87 12.98
CA PRO A 170 0.43 -22.16 14.24
C PRO A 170 0.28 -20.64 14.08
N GLY A 171 -0.61 -20.05 14.88
CA GLY A 171 -0.96 -18.63 14.83
C GLY A 171 -2.08 -18.26 13.84
N ALA A 172 -2.57 -19.17 13.00
CA ALA A 172 -3.64 -18.87 12.03
C ALA A 172 -4.91 -18.31 12.71
N SER A 173 -5.31 -18.90 13.84
CA SER A 173 -6.44 -18.44 14.67
C SER A 173 -6.17 -17.12 15.41
N ASP A 174 -4.91 -16.69 15.53
CA ASP A 174 -4.50 -15.49 16.26
C ASP A 174 -4.57 -14.21 15.41
N VAL A 175 -4.75 -14.34 14.09
CA VAL A 175 -4.85 -13.22 13.13
C VAL A 175 -6.29 -13.05 12.62
N MET A 176 -6.68 -11.80 12.38
CA MET A 176 -7.81 -11.42 11.52
C MET A 176 -7.31 -10.62 10.33
N VAL A 177 -7.72 -11.01 9.12
CA VAL A 177 -7.44 -10.24 7.88
C VAL A 177 -8.64 -9.35 7.57
N VAL A 178 -8.40 -8.06 7.36
CA VAL A 178 -9.42 -7.07 7.05
C VAL A 178 -9.18 -6.55 5.65
N VAL A 179 -10.06 -6.91 4.70
CA VAL A 179 -9.92 -6.55 3.29
C VAL A 179 -10.75 -5.32 2.97
N LYS A 180 -10.10 -4.22 2.58
CA LYS A 180 -10.77 -2.98 2.13
C LYS A 180 -10.94 -3.00 0.61
N THR A 181 -12.15 -2.69 0.15
CA THR A 181 -12.51 -2.56 -1.28
C THR A 181 -13.50 -1.40 -1.51
N SER A 182 -14.13 -1.34 -2.68
CA SER A 182 -15.19 -0.40 -3.06
C SER A 182 -16.24 -1.12 -3.92
N LYS A 183 -17.52 -0.70 -3.90
CA LYS A 183 -18.60 -1.23 -4.78
C LYS A 183 -18.20 -1.17 -6.27
N ALA A 184 -17.31 -0.23 -6.63
CA ALA A 184 -16.76 -0.06 -7.99
C ALA A 184 -15.84 -1.19 -8.47
N GLU A 185 -15.21 -1.96 -7.56
CA GLU A 185 -14.15 -2.94 -7.89
C GLU A 185 -14.28 -4.29 -7.16
N ALA A 186 -15.16 -4.39 -6.16
CA ALA A 186 -15.24 -5.56 -5.29
C ALA A 186 -15.51 -6.86 -6.06
N TYR A 187 -16.47 -6.85 -7.00
CA TYR A 187 -16.80 -8.00 -7.85
C TYR A 187 -15.66 -8.44 -8.79
N GLU A 188 -14.68 -7.58 -9.08
CA GLU A 188 -13.51 -7.91 -9.92
C GLU A 188 -12.33 -8.46 -9.10
N LYS A 189 -12.12 -7.91 -7.90
CA LYS A 189 -10.92 -8.18 -7.10
C LYS A 189 -11.12 -9.18 -5.95
N ILE A 190 -12.29 -9.19 -5.30
CA ILE A 190 -12.55 -10.04 -4.13
C ILE A 190 -12.58 -11.54 -4.44
N PRO A 191 -13.15 -12.03 -5.56
CA PRO A 191 -13.16 -13.48 -5.86
C PRO A 191 -11.74 -14.08 -5.91
N THR A 192 -10.75 -13.32 -6.39
CA THR A 192 -9.34 -13.71 -6.35
C THR A 192 -8.86 -13.98 -4.93
N HIS A 193 -9.20 -13.11 -3.97
CA HIS A 193 -8.83 -13.29 -2.55
C HIS A 193 -9.52 -14.49 -1.92
N LEU A 194 -10.80 -14.72 -2.24
CA LEU A 194 -11.57 -15.88 -1.76
C LEU A 194 -10.96 -17.21 -2.26
N LEU A 195 -10.57 -17.28 -3.53
CA LEU A 195 -9.92 -18.46 -4.14
C LEU A 195 -8.44 -18.62 -3.76
N THR A 196 -7.80 -17.57 -3.23
CA THR A 196 -6.39 -17.56 -2.84
C THR A 196 -6.23 -17.41 -1.32
N LEU A 197 -5.82 -16.24 -0.84
CA LEU A 197 -5.49 -15.95 0.56
C LEU A 197 -6.56 -16.43 1.55
N LEU A 198 -7.82 -16.02 1.34
CA LEU A 198 -8.88 -16.17 2.34
C LEU A 198 -9.33 -17.62 2.50
N SER A 199 -9.09 -18.49 1.51
CA SER A 199 -9.24 -19.95 1.65
C SER A 199 -8.36 -20.56 2.77
N CYS A 200 -7.31 -19.85 3.19
CA CYS A 200 -6.41 -20.24 4.27
C CYS A 200 -6.58 -19.42 5.56
N VAL A 201 -7.42 -18.39 5.58
CA VAL A 201 -7.56 -17.46 6.72
C VAL A 201 -8.82 -17.82 7.53
N PRO A 202 -8.70 -18.25 8.80
CA PRO A 202 -9.87 -18.67 9.59
C PRO A 202 -10.70 -17.49 10.16
N ASN A 203 -10.13 -16.28 10.22
CA ASN A 203 -10.86 -15.07 10.61
C ASN A 203 -10.59 -13.96 9.59
N PHE A 204 -11.60 -13.57 8.81
CA PHE A 204 -11.52 -12.40 7.96
C PHE A 204 -12.84 -11.64 7.90
N VAL A 205 -12.77 -10.41 7.39
CA VAL A 205 -13.93 -9.57 7.06
C VAL A 205 -13.61 -8.71 5.85
N ILE A 206 -14.63 -8.43 5.03
CA ILE A 206 -14.51 -7.58 3.84
C ILE A 206 -15.30 -6.29 4.12
N PHE A 207 -14.66 -5.14 3.93
CA PHE A 207 -15.27 -3.82 4.09
C PHE A 207 -15.25 -3.02 2.79
N SER A 208 -16.34 -2.32 2.51
CA SER A 208 -16.55 -1.52 1.31
C SER A 208 -17.19 -0.16 1.66
N ASP A 209 -17.53 0.62 0.65
CA ASP A 209 -18.36 1.84 0.71
C ASP A 209 -19.86 1.55 0.48
N HIS A 210 -20.25 0.28 0.60
CA HIS A 210 -21.62 -0.23 0.44
C HIS A 210 -21.72 -1.65 1.04
N ALA A 211 -22.82 -1.97 1.74
CA ALA A 211 -23.07 -3.33 2.23
C ALA A 211 -23.43 -4.33 1.09
N GLY A 212 -23.17 -5.63 1.25
CA GLY A 212 -23.55 -6.62 0.24
C GLY A 212 -23.03 -8.02 0.52
N GLU A 213 -22.92 -8.83 -0.54
CA GLU A 213 -22.41 -10.20 -0.49
C GLU A 213 -21.62 -10.50 -1.78
N ILE A 214 -20.53 -11.27 -1.68
CA ILE A 214 -19.77 -11.80 -2.81
C ILE A 214 -19.47 -13.27 -2.52
N ASP A 215 -19.88 -14.17 -3.43
CA ASP A 215 -19.67 -15.62 -3.34
C ASP A 215 -20.03 -16.21 -1.95
N GLY A 216 -21.18 -15.82 -1.37
CA GLY A 216 -21.63 -16.27 -0.04
C GLY A 216 -20.98 -15.56 1.16
N HIS A 217 -20.11 -14.58 0.94
CA HIS A 217 -19.38 -13.87 1.99
C HIS A 217 -19.90 -12.43 2.16
N PRO A 218 -20.23 -12.00 3.39
CA PRO A 218 -20.75 -10.66 3.64
C PRO A 218 -19.69 -9.59 3.40
N VAL A 219 -20.10 -8.52 2.72
CA VAL A 219 -19.36 -7.27 2.54
C VAL A 219 -20.01 -6.23 3.44
N HIS A 220 -19.25 -5.71 4.40
CA HIS A 220 -19.74 -4.75 5.38
C HIS A 220 -19.52 -3.32 4.89
N ASP A 221 -20.49 -2.45 5.15
CA ASP A 221 -20.32 -1.02 4.91
C ASP A 221 -19.36 -0.43 5.96
N ALA A 222 -18.36 0.32 5.53
CA ALA A 222 -17.50 1.08 6.44
C ALA A 222 -18.05 2.48 6.72
N LEU A 223 -19.00 2.99 5.93
CA LEU A 223 -19.49 4.38 5.97
C LEU A 223 -20.87 4.56 6.63
N ASP A 224 -21.57 3.49 6.98
CA ASP A 224 -22.92 3.58 7.60
C ASP A 224 -22.97 4.45 8.88
N THR A 225 -21.88 4.49 9.67
CA THR A 225 -21.74 5.28 10.92
C THR A 225 -21.29 6.72 10.69
N ILE A 226 -21.10 7.19 9.46
CA ILE A 226 -20.75 8.59 9.20
C ILE A 226 -21.94 9.49 9.56
N THR A 227 -21.73 10.61 10.26
CA THR A 227 -22.85 11.50 10.63
C THR A 227 -23.51 12.12 9.40
N ASP A 228 -24.83 12.29 9.41
CA ASP A 228 -25.55 12.93 8.30
C ASP A 228 -25.10 14.39 8.08
N SER A 229 -24.60 15.05 9.13
CA SER A 229 -23.90 16.33 9.06
C SER A 229 -22.60 16.26 8.25
N ALA A 230 -21.81 15.20 8.39
CA ALA A 230 -20.61 14.99 7.58
C ALA A 230 -20.99 14.63 6.13
N LYS A 231 -21.99 13.75 5.92
CA LYS A 231 -22.51 13.42 4.58
C LYS A 231 -22.93 14.68 3.82
N ALA A 232 -23.81 15.49 4.42
CA ALA A 232 -24.36 16.70 3.79
C ALA A 232 -23.34 17.83 3.58
N ALA A 233 -22.20 17.82 4.28
CA ALA A 233 -21.14 18.81 4.16
C ALA A 233 -20.08 18.48 3.08
N HIS A 234 -20.09 17.27 2.52
CA HIS A 234 -19.00 16.73 1.72
C HIS A 234 -19.52 16.07 0.43
N ASP A 235 -19.28 16.72 -0.71
CA ASP A 235 -19.81 16.34 -2.04
C ASP A 235 -19.47 14.91 -2.48
N GLU A 236 -18.40 14.31 -1.95
CA GLU A 236 -18.09 12.90 -2.18
C GLU A 236 -19.21 11.93 -1.74
N PHE A 237 -20.02 12.28 -0.74
CA PHE A 237 -21.12 11.43 -0.26
C PHE A 237 -22.32 11.37 -1.21
N ARG A 238 -22.41 12.22 -2.23
CA ARG A 238 -23.46 12.10 -3.27
C ARG A 238 -23.35 10.78 -4.04
N GLU A 239 -22.13 10.29 -4.27
CA GLU A 239 -21.90 8.98 -4.89
C GLU A 239 -22.30 7.84 -3.92
N TYR A 240 -22.11 8.03 -2.60
CA TYR A 240 -22.57 7.08 -1.58
C TYR A 240 -24.09 7.03 -1.50
N GLU A 241 -24.78 8.17 -1.45
CA GLU A 241 -26.25 8.25 -1.49
C GLU A 241 -26.82 7.60 -2.75
N GLN A 242 -26.17 7.79 -3.90
CA GLN A 242 -26.53 7.11 -5.16
C GLN A 242 -26.31 5.59 -5.10
N MET A 243 -25.25 5.12 -4.44
CA MET A 243 -25.01 3.69 -4.23
C MET A 243 -26.03 3.05 -3.28
N GLN A 244 -26.48 3.76 -2.24
CA GLN A 244 -27.44 3.24 -1.25
C GLN A 244 -28.90 3.27 -1.76
N SER A 245 -29.23 4.21 -2.65
CA SER A 245 -30.58 4.35 -3.22
C SER A 245 -30.85 3.43 -4.42
N ASP A 246 -29.80 2.92 -5.08
CA ASP A 246 -29.91 1.95 -6.17
C ASP A 246 -28.90 0.80 -5.97
N MET A 247 -29.43 -0.41 -5.75
CA MET A 247 -28.62 -1.61 -5.54
C MET A 247 -27.86 -2.04 -6.80
N GLU A 248 -28.46 -1.89 -7.99
CA GLU A 248 -27.86 -2.27 -9.28
C GLU A 248 -26.82 -1.25 -9.76
N TYR A 249 -26.86 -0.02 -9.23
CA TYR A 249 -25.96 1.07 -9.55
C TYR A 249 -24.48 0.68 -9.45
N LYS A 250 -23.76 0.84 -10.57
CA LYS A 250 -22.33 0.58 -10.71
C LYS A 250 -21.57 1.91 -10.69
N PRO A 251 -20.99 2.32 -9.54
CA PRO A 251 -20.15 3.52 -9.48
C PRO A 251 -18.86 3.31 -10.28
N SER A 252 -18.19 4.40 -10.65
CA SER A 252 -16.85 4.33 -11.24
C SER A 252 -15.76 4.56 -10.18
N VAL A 253 -14.61 3.91 -10.35
CA VAL A 253 -13.48 3.96 -9.41
C VAL A 253 -13.05 5.39 -9.10
N ASP A 254 -13.00 6.28 -10.10
CA ASP A 254 -12.65 7.69 -9.89
C ASP A 254 -13.63 8.46 -9.01
N ARG A 255 -14.90 8.04 -8.94
CA ARG A 255 -15.94 8.68 -8.11
C ARG A 255 -15.95 8.14 -6.68
N THR A 256 -15.72 6.84 -6.47
CA THR A 256 -15.56 6.28 -5.11
C THR A 256 -14.22 6.59 -4.47
N LYS A 257 -13.19 6.96 -5.27
CA LYS A 257 -11.86 7.36 -4.78
C LYS A 257 -11.88 8.44 -3.70
N ALA A 258 -12.81 9.39 -3.77
CA ALA A 258 -12.94 10.46 -2.77
C ALA A 258 -13.56 9.97 -1.44
N LEU A 259 -14.40 8.93 -1.48
CA LEU A 259 -14.95 8.27 -0.30
C LEU A 259 -13.90 7.46 0.48
N ASP A 260 -12.81 7.04 -0.18
CA ASP A 260 -11.89 6.06 0.39
C ASP A 260 -11.14 6.54 1.65
N LYS A 261 -10.94 7.86 1.80
CA LYS A 261 -10.38 8.45 3.04
C LYS A 261 -11.30 8.25 4.26
N TRP A 262 -12.61 8.12 4.07
CA TRP A 262 -13.59 8.00 5.15
C TRP A 262 -13.71 6.58 5.71
N LYS A 263 -13.43 5.54 4.90
CA LYS A 263 -13.62 4.15 5.31
C LYS A 263 -12.70 3.69 6.45
N ILE A 264 -11.48 4.22 6.54
CA ILE A 264 -10.42 3.55 7.32
C ILE A 264 -10.61 3.65 8.85
N LEU A 265 -11.03 4.80 9.38
CA LEU A 265 -11.28 4.96 10.82
C LEU A 265 -12.41 4.03 11.33
N PRO A 266 -13.64 4.07 10.77
CA PRO A 266 -14.73 3.18 11.17
C PRO A 266 -14.44 1.71 10.84
N MET A 267 -13.75 1.39 9.74
CA MET A 267 -13.33 0.01 9.44
C MET A 267 -12.44 -0.58 10.55
N VAL A 268 -11.45 0.18 11.04
CA VAL A 268 -10.58 -0.29 12.14
C VAL A 268 -11.39 -0.50 13.42
N TYR A 269 -12.28 0.42 13.76
CA TYR A 269 -13.11 0.31 14.95
C TYR A 269 -14.10 -0.88 14.87
N LYS A 270 -14.81 -1.04 13.75
CA LYS A 270 -15.74 -2.16 13.52
C LYS A 270 -15.02 -3.50 13.54
N ALA A 271 -13.84 -3.61 12.93
CA ALA A 271 -13.03 -4.83 12.97
C ALA A 271 -12.63 -5.23 14.40
N PHE A 272 -12.33 -4.26 15.27
CA PHE A 272 -12.11 -4.53 16.70
C PHE A 272 -13.39 -5.03 17.38
N GLN A 273 -14.51 -4.30 17.24
CA GLN A 273 -15.79 -4.65 17.88
C GLN A 273 -16.32 -6.03 17.46
N MET A 274 -16.05 -6.46 16.21
CA MET A 274 -16.43 -7.79 15.72
C MET A 274 -15.63 -8.94 16.37
N ARG A 275 -14.37 -8.71 16.77
CA ARG A 275 -13.46 -9.77 17.28
C ARG A 275 -12.48 -9.26 18.36
N PRO A 276 -12.94 -8.64 19.47
CA PRO A 276 -12.07 -7.86 20.37
C PRO A 276 -10.95 -8.65 21.08
N HIS A 277 -10.99 -9.99 21.05
CA HIS A 277 -9.96 -10.88 21.60
C HIS A 277 -8.88 -11.29 20.59
N GLN A 278 -8.95 -10.85 19.33
CA GLN A 278 -7.99 -11.20 18.29
C GLN A 278 -6.61 -10.57 18.56
N LYS A 279 -5.54 -11.38 18.54
CA LYS A 279 -4.18 -10.90 18.87
C LYS A 279 -3.66 -9.87 17.85
N PHE A 280 -3.89 -10.12 16.56
CA PHE A 280 -3.41 -9.25 15.49
C PHE A 280 -4.47 -9.04 14.40
N TYR A 281 -4.51 -7.82 13.86
CA TYR A 281 -5.36 -7.42 12.75
C TYR A 281 -4.46 -6.89 11.63
N ILE A 282 -4.56 -7.48 10.44
CA ILE A 282 -3.84 -7.01 9.25
C ILE A 282 -4.85 -6.46 8.25
N PHE A 283 -4.78 -5.16 8.01
CA PHE A 283 -5.62 -4.45 7.05
C PHE A 283 -4.92 -4.42 5.71
N ILE A 284 -5.60 -4.85 4.64
CA ILE A 284 -5.07 -4.90 3.26
C ILE A 284 -6.07 -4.29 2.27
N GLU A 285 -5.61 -3.90 1.09
CA GLU A 285 -6.48 -3.47 0.00
C GLU A 285 -6.72 -4.62 -1.00
N ALA A 286 -7.74 -4.50 -1.83
CA ALA A 286 -8.10 -5.55 -2.79
C ALA A 286 -6.99 -5.81 -3.85
N ASP A 287 -6.07 -4.87 -4.06
CA ASP A 287 -4.84 -4.98 -4.89
C ASP A 287 -3.56 -5.21 -4.05
N THR A 288 -3.68 -5.78 -2.86
CA THR A 288 -2.56 -6.18 -1.97
C THR A 288 -2.44 -7.69 -1.87
N SER A 289 -1.35 -8.29 -2.34
CA SER A 289 -1.05 -9.70 -2.06
C SER A 289 -0.49 -9.86 -0.65
N LEU A 290 -0.88 -10.89 0.10
CA LEU A 290 -0.43 -11.16 1.46
C LEU A 290 0.13 -12.58 1.60
N SER A 291 1.35 -12.72 2.12
CA SER A 291 1.97 -14.01 2.38
C SER A 291 1.50 -14.58 3.72
N TRP A 292 0.61 -15.56 3.67
CA TRP A 292 0.11 -16.24 4.86
C TRP A 292 1.23 -16.93 5.66
N THR A 293 2.16 -17.64 5.01
CA THR A 293 3.28 -18.29 5.73
C THR A 293 4.20 -17.28 6.40
N ASN A 294 4.64 -16.25 5.67
CA ASN A 294 5.59 -15.28 6.21
C ASN A 294 4.93 -14.36 7.24
N LEU A 295 3.62 -14.08 7.14
CA LEU A 295 2.87 -13.34 8.14
C LEU A 295 2.80 -14.11 9.47
N LEU A 296 2.38 -15.38 9.47
CA LEU A 296 2.29 -16.17 10.70
C LEU A 296 3.67 -16.32 11.37
N GLN A 297 4.72 -16.51 10.57
CA GLN A 297 6.09 -16.53 11.07
C GLN A 297 6.57 -15.14 11.59
N TRP A 298 6.10 -14.02 11.03
CA TRP A 298 6.40 -12.70 11.58
C TRP A 298 5.71 -12.52 12.95
N LEU A 299 4.41 -12.80 13.03
CA LEU A 299 3.59 -12.45 14.19
C LEU A 299 3.89 -13.29 15.43
N VAL A 300 4.36 -14.54 15.29
CA VAL A 300 4.83 -15.36 16.43
C VAL A 300 6.09 -14.77 17.12
N ARG A 301 6.71 -13.73 16.55
CA ARG A 301 7.86 -13.00 17.12
C ARG A 301 7.45 -11.70 17.84
N LEU A 302 6.15 -11.38 17.91
CA LEU A 302 5.62 -10.14 18.47
C LEU A 302 4.74 -10.40 19.70
N ASP A 303 4.82 -9.54 20.72
CA ASP A 303 3.87 -9.56 21.83
C ASP A 303 2.65 -8.70 21.51
N TYR A 304 1.52 -9.35 21.26
CA TYR A 304 0.25 -8.73 20.87
C TYR A 304 -0.33 -7.71 21.89
N ARG A 305 0.23 -7.68 23.10
CA ARG A 305 -0.14 -6.75 24.18
C ARG A 305 0.58 -5.40 24.07
N ILE A 306 1.72 -5.34 23.38
CA ILE A 306 2.44 -4.10 23.09
C ILE A 306 1.68 -3.37 21.96
N PRO A 307 1.39 -2.06 22.09
CA PRO A 307 0.60 -1.32 21.11
C PRO A 307 1.37 -1.00 19.82
N TYR A 308 1.64 -2.03 19.02
CA TYR A 308 2.18 -1.89 17.67
C TYR A 308 1.12 -1.35 16.70
N TYR A 309 1.42 -0.20 16.09
CA TYR A 309 0.91 0.21 14.77
C TYR A 309 2.05 0.07 13.76
N SER A 310 1.92 -0.77 12.75
CA SER A 310 3.05 -1.09 11.84
C SER A 310 2.66 -1.10 10.36
N GLY A 311 3.60 -0.70 9.51
CA GLY A 311 3.43 -0.72 8.05
C GLY A 311 4.70 -0.31 7.30
N ALA A 312 4.58 -0.20 5.97
CA ALA A 312 5.60 0.48 5.17
C ALA A 312 5.58 1.99 5.52
N PRO A 313 6.72 2.64 5.82
CA PRO A 313 6.73 4.02 6.28
C PRO A 313 6.60 5.00 5.11
N THR A 314 5.55 5.81 5.14
CA THR A 314 5.38 7.00 4.28
C THR A 314 5.34 8.26 5.14
N TYR A 315 5.42 9.42 4.49
CA TYR A 315 5.68 10.71 5.13
C TYR A 315 4.81 11.82 4.52
N LEU A 316 4.13 12.59 5.38
CA LEU A 316 3.43 13.82 5.02
C LEU A 316 3.88 14.93 5.97
N ASN A 317 4.59 15.93 5.44
CA ASN A 317 5.28 16.96 6.22
C ASN A 317 6.24 16.36 7.26
N ARG A 318 5.84 16.30 8.54
CA ARG A 318 6.59 15.68 9.64
C ARG A 318 5.93 14.42 10.19
N LEU A 319 4.70 14.10 9.77
CA LEU A 319 4.00 12.89 10.16
C LEU A 319 4.59 11.70 9.39
N LYS A 320 4.98 10.66 10.14
CA LYS A 320 5.42 9.37 9.60
C LYS A 320 4.35 8.34 9.93
N PHE A 321 3.81 7.68 8.91
CA PHE A 321 2.65 6.79 9.05
C PHE A 321 2.79 5.54 8.19
N ALA A 322 1.91 4.56 8.42
CA ALA A 322 1.82 3.37 7.59
C ALA A 322 1.15 3.69 6.24
N GLN A 323 1.82 3.40 5.13
CA GLN A 323 1.19 3.39 3.81
C GLN A 323 0.13 2.29 3.77
N ARG A 324 -1.13 2.68 3.66
CA ARG A 324 -2.30 1.82 3.73
C ARG A 324 -2.22 0.56 2.86
N GLY A 325 -1.90 0.71 1.58
CA GLY A 325 -1.95 -0.37 0.60
C GLY A 325 -0.86 -1.44 0.75
N SER A 326 0.30 -1.09 1.30
CA SER A 326 1.33 -2.07 1.69
C SER A 326 0.87 -3.00 2.81
N GLY A 327 -0.26 -2.69 3.45
CA GLY A 327 -0.79 -3.36 4.62
C GLY A 327 -0.50 -2.58 5.91
N ILE A 328 -1.46 -2.57 6.81
CA ILE A 328 -1.33 -2.02 8.17
C ILE A 328 -1.54 -3.15 9.17
N LEU A 329 -0.55 -3.42 10.02
CA LEU A 329 -0.67 -4.33 11.15
C LEU A 329 -1.02 -3.53 12.41
N LEU A 330 -2.12 -3.89 13.06
CA LEU A 330 -2.48 -3.43 14.40
C LEU A 330 -2.48 -4.63 15.37
N SER A 331 -1.81 -4.46 16.50
CA SER A 331 -1.88 -5.37 17.65
C SER A 331 -3.19 -5.20 18.44
N ASN A 332 -3.57 -6.21 19.24
CA ASN A 332 -4.70 -6.06 20.16
C ASN A 332 -4.51 -4.89 21.14
N GLY A 333 -3.29 -4.68 21.66
CA GLY A 333 -2.96 -3.52 22.49
C GLY A 333 -3.21 -2.18 21.79
N ALA A 334 -2.81 -2.05 20.53
CA ALA A 334 -3.08 -0.86 19.72
C ALA A 334 -4.59 -0.64 19.50
N MET A 335 -5.34 -1.72 19.27
CA MET A 335 -6.77 -1.66 18.99
C MET A 335 -7.60 -1.29 20.23
N GLN A 336 -7.24 -1.80 21.41
CA GLN A 336 -7.84 -1.40 22.69
C GLN A 336 -7.63 0.10 22.99
N HIS A 337 -6.41 0.60 22.74
CA HIS A 337 -6.09 2.02 22.90
C HIS A 337 -6.90 2.89 21.92
N TYR A 338 -6.97 2.47 20.65
CA TYR A 338 -7.70 3.17 19.60
C TYR A 338 -9.23 3.21 19.84
N SER A 339 -9.85 2.10 20.25
CA SER A 339 -11.31 2.03 20.41
C SER A 339 -11.80 3.01 21.48
N TYR A 340 -11.07 3.16 22.58
CA TYR A 340 -11.40 4.11 23.64
C TYR A 340 -11.46 5.56 23.15
N ILE A 341 -10.46 6.04 22.39
CA ILE A 341 -10.49 7.43 21.88
C ILE A 341 -11.45 7.56 20.68
N TYR A 342 -11.68 6.51 19.90
CA TYR A 342 -12.71 6.51 18.86
C TYR A 342 -14.11 6.80 19.45
N GLU A 343 -14.48 6.08 20.51
CA GLU A 343 -15.74 6.28 21.24
C GLU A 343 -15.85 7.69 21.87
N GLU A 344 -14.72 8.32 22.23
CA GLU A 344 -14.67 9.69 22.78
C GLU A 344 -14.71 10.79 21.70
N ARG A 345 -14.14 10.57 20.50
CA ARG A 345 -13.73 11.65 19.57
C ARG A 345 -14.11 11.50 18.09
N TYR A 346 -14.69 10.38 17.66
CA TYR A 346 -14.91 10.14 16.23
C TYR A 346 -15.72 11.24 15.53
N GLU A 347 -16.97 11.45 15.97
CA GLU A 347 -17.88 12.48 15.42
C GLU A 347 -17.39 13.91 15.74
N SER A 348 -16.95 14.13 16.98
CA SER A 348 -16.65 15.47 17.51
C SER A 348 -15.31 16.04 17.03
N HIS A 349 -14.41 15.19 16.51
CA HIS A 349 -13.07 15.60 16.11
C HIS A 349 -12.61 14.99 14.78
N TRP A 350 -12.66 13.66 14.64
CA TRP A 350 -11.96 12.99 13.54
C TRP A 350 -12.71 13.01 12.21
N GLU A 351 -14.05 12.98 12.16
CA GLU A 351 -14.80 13.23 10.92
C GLU A 351 -14.40 14.58 10.30
N ALA A 352 -14.35 15.63 11.12
CA ALA A 352 -13.95 16.97 10.70
C ALA A 352 -12.44 17.10 10.34
N GLN A 353 -11.61 16.11 10.69
CA GLN A 353 -10.24 15.99 10.18
C GLN A 353 -10.20 15.24 8.84
N VAL A 354 -10.92 14.12 8.69
CA VAL A 354 -11.02 13.37 7.43
C VAL A 354 -11.59 14.22 6.30
N GLY A 355 -12.61 15.03 6.59
CA GLY A 355 -13.19 15.96 5.61
C GLY A 355 -12.18 16.95 5.04
N LYS A 356 -11.21 17.41 5.84
CA LYS A 356 -10.16 18.38 5.46
C LYS A 356 -8.88 17.73 4.94
N GLY A 357 -8.63 16.48 5.29
CA GLY A 357 -7.42 15.74 4.93
C GLY A 357 -7.46 15.17 3.51
N CYS A 358 -6.28 14.93 2.93
CA CYS A 358 -6.16 14.21 1.66
C CYS A 358 -6.44 12.71 1.80
N CYS A 359 -6.14 12.14 2.96
CA CYS A 359 -5.70 10.76 3.09
C CYS A 359 -6.08 10.21 4.47
N GLY A 360 -6.99 9.23 4.52
CA GLY A 360 -7.55 8.72 5.78
C GLY A 360 -6.53 8.03 6.70
N ASP A 361 -5.46 7.48 6.13
CA ASP A 361 -4.35 6.87 6.86
C ASP A 361 -3.50 7.88 7.64
N THR A 362 -3.44 9.15 7.20
CA THR A 362 -2.83 10.23 8.00
C THR A 362 -3.67 10.57 9.23
N VAL A 363 -5.01 10.51 9.12
CA VAL A 363 -5.91 10.70 10.26
C VAL A 363 -5.87 9.49 11.18
N LEU A 364 -5.83 8.25 10.66
CA LEU A 364 -5.62 7.04 11.46
C LEU A 364 -4.31 7.12 12.25
N SER A 365 -3.21 7.54 11.62
CA SER A 365 -1.93 7.72 12.32
C SER A 365 -1.97 8.81 13.40
N THR A 366 -2.79 9.84 13.21
CA THR A 366 -3.00 10.92 14.20
C THR A 366 -3.80 10.38 15.38
N ALA A 367 -4.92 9.71 15.11
CA ALA A 367 -5.76 9.04 16.10
C ALA A 367 -5.00 8.01 16.95
N LEU A 368 -4.18 7.16 16.31
CA LEU A 368 -3.32 6.19 16.99
C LEU A 368 -2.24 6.88 17.85
N SER A 369 -1.60 7.95 17.34
CA SER A 369 -0.63 8.72 18.11
C SER A 369 -1.25 9.45 19.31
N GLU A 370 -2.48 9.96 19.20
CA GLU A 370 -3.24 10.51 20.33
C GLU A 370 -3.64 9.42 21.34
N SER A 371 -3.82 8.18 20.87
CA SER A 371 -4.10 6.99 21.69
C SER A 371 -2.86 6.38 22.34
N HIS A 372 -1.70 7.06 22.27
CA HIS A 372 -0.40 6.54 22.73
C HIS A 372 0.04 5.22 22.06
N VAL A 373 -0.38 5.00 20.80
CA VAL A 373 0.07 3.89 19.95
C VAL A 373 1.19 4.38 19.03
N GLU A 374 2.35 3.74 19.09
CA GLU A 374 3.53 4.17 18.35
C GLU A 374 3.64 3.52 16.96
N PHE A 375 4.25 4.22 16.00
CA PHE A 375 4.52 3.69 14.66
C PHE A 375 5.84 2.89 14.58
N TYR A 376 5.72 1.62 14.24
CA TYR A 376 6.82 0.69 14.00
C TYR A 376 7.03 0.44 12.49
N SER A 377 8.27 0.60 12.02
CA SER A 377 8.61 0.40 10.62
C SER A 377 8.66 -1.09 10.28
N ALA A 378 7.75 -1.56 9.42
CA ALA A 378 7.70 -2.94 8.94
C ALA A 378 8.32 -3.14 7.54
N TRP A 379 8.77 -2.07 6.86
CA TRP A 379 9.44 -2.21 5.57
C TRP A 379 10.82 -2.89 5.70
N PRO A 380 11.18 -3.85 4.82
CA PRO A 380 10.45 -4.26 3.62
C PRO A 380 9.60 -5.54 3.79
N LEU A 381 9.29 -6.00 5.01
CA LEU A 381 8.37 -7.13 5.21
C LEU A 381 7.02 -6.79 4.55
N LEU A 382 6.48 -5.60 4.87
CA LEU A 382 5.35 -5.01 4.16
C LEU A 382 5.89 -4.10 3.05
N GLN A 383 5.46 -4.34 1.80
CA GLN A 383 6.01 -3.72 0.59
C GLN A 383 4.95 -2.92 -0.18
N GLY A 384 5.31 -1.74 -0.67
CA GLY A 384 4.44 -0.87 -1.48
C GLY A 384 4.68 -0.94 -2.99
N GLU A 385 5.76 -1.61 -3.40
CA GLU A 385 6.13 -1.86 -4.79
C GLU A 385 5.56 -3.20 -5.30
N THR A 386 5.71 -3.43 -6.62
CA THR A 386 5.40 -4.67 -7.33
C THR A 386 6.67 -5.43 -7.72
N LEU A 387 6.55 -6.66 -8.25
CA LEU A 387 7.67 -7.39 -8.89
C LEU A 387 8.34 -6.57 -10.01
N ALA A 388 7.54 -5.79 -10.75
CA ALA A 388 7.98 -4.91 -11.81
C ALA A 388 8.80 -3.70 -11.29
N THR A 389 8.30 -3.01 -10.27
CA THR A 389 8.79 -1.67 -9.89
C THR A 389 9.91 -1.69 -8.84
N LEU A 390 9.99 -2.74 -8.02
CA LEU A 390 10.92 -2.88 -6.89
C LEU A 390 12.40 -2.72 -7.26
N ASP A 391 13.16 -1.97 -6.45
CA ASP A 391 14.63 -1.90 -6.56
C ASP A 391 15.32 -3.12 -5.91
N TRP A 392 15.34 -4.22 -6.67
CA TRP A 392 15.94 -5.50 -6.32
C TRP A 392 17.42 -5.33 -5.90
N SER A 393 17.69 -5.44 -4.59
CA SER A 393 18.94 -4.98 -3.97
C SER A 393 19.17 -5.54 -2.56
N LYS A 394 20.40 -5.37 -2.03
CA LYS A 394 20.84 -5.78 -0.67
C LYS A 394 19.94 -5.31 0.50
N LYS A 395 19.05 -4.34 0.27
CA LYS A 395 18.05 -3.91 1.27
C LYS A 395 17.02 -5.01 1.52
N HIS A 396 16.63 -5.70 0.44
CA HIS A 396 15.53 -6.65 0.37
C HIS A 396 15.96 -8.10 0.62
N TRP A 397 17.08 -8.54 0.05
CA TRP A 397 17.29 -9.96 -0.27
C TRP A 397 17.02 -11.00 0.80
N CYS A 398 17.64 -10.86 1.97
CA CYS A 398 17.52 -11.84 3.05
C CYS A 398 16.29 -11.59 3.94
N VAL A 399 15.37 -10.70 3.56
CA VAL A 399 14.15 -10.37 4.32
C VAL A 399 12.97 -11.20 3.77
N PRO A 400 12.12 -11.78 4.63
CA PRO A 400 10.86 -12.39 4.20
C PRO A 400 9.91 -11.37 3.55
N ILE A 401 9.09 -11.81 2.60
CA ILE A 401 8.06 -10.95 2.02
C ILE A 401 6.72 -11.23 2.71
N VAL A 402 6.16 -10.27 3.42
CA VAL A 402 4.82 -10.40 4.03
C VAL A 402 3.73 -9.85 3.09
N SER A 403 3.99 -8.81 2.30
CA SER A 403 3.02 -8.31 1.31
C SER A 403 3.66 -7.80 0.01
N TRP A 404 2.81 -7.59 -1.00
CA TRP A 404 3.05 -6.79 -2.21
C TRP A 404 1.82 -5.90 -2.45
N HIS A 405 1.95 -4.76 -3.12
CA HIS A 405 0.81 -3.86 -3.40
C HIS A 405 0.84 -3.33 -4.84
N HIS A 406 -0.30 -2.78 -5.30
CA HIS A 406 -0.59 -2.45 -6.70
C HIS A 406 -0.45 -3.65 -7.65
N VAL A 407 -0.77 -4.85 -7.13
CA VAL A 407 -0.75 -6.10 -7.88
C VAL A 407 -2.16 -6.43 -8.40
N SER A 408 -2.24 -6.80 -9.67
CA SER A 408 -3.48 -7.25 -10.31
C SER A 408 -3.95 -8.62 -9.78
N SER A 409 -5.23 -8.96 -10.00
CA SER A 409 -5.77 -10.30 -9.69
C SER A 409 -4.91 -11.45 -10.27
N ALA A 410 -4.34 -11.25 -11.47
CA ALA A 410 -3.45 -12.24 -12.09
C ALA A 410 -2.09 -12.35 -11.36
N GLU A 411 -1.51 -11.23 -10.92
CA GLU A 411 -0.27 -11.25 -10.12
C GLU A 411 -0.51 -11.84 -8.73
N ILE A 412 -1.68 -11.64 -8.12
CA ILE A 412 -2.06 -12.27 -6.84
C ILE A 412 -2.08 -13.80 -6.97
N ASP A 413 -2.65 -14.38 -8.04
CA ASP A 413 -2.61 -15.84 -8.23
C ASP A 413 -1.18 -16.36 -8.53
N ILE A 414 -0.37 -15.62 -9.29
CA ILE A 414 1.05 -15.97 -9.51
C ILE A 414 1.82 -16.00 -8.18
N LEU A 415 1.67 -14.97 -7.35
CA LEU A 415 2.29 -14.88 -6.03
C LEU A 415 1.77 -15.96 -5.06
N TRP A 416 0.50 -16.32 -5.17
CA TRP A 416 -0.12 -17.40 -4.41
C TRP A 416 0.35 -18.79 -4.85
N ALA A 417 0.50 -19.03 -6.16
CA ALA A 417 1.06 -20.25 -6.72
C ALA A 417 2.52 -20.45 -6.26
N PHE A 418 3.34 -19.38 -6.33
CA PHE A 418 4.70 -19.34 -5.79
C PHE A 418 4.75 -19.71 -4.30
N GLN A 419 3.96 -19.05 -3.43
CA GLN A 419 3.91 -19.39 -2.01
C GLN A 419 3.49 -20.85 -1.78
N ARG A 420 2.48 -21.35 -2.49
CA ARG A 420 2.02 -22.75 -2.36
C ARG A 420 3.11 -23.74 -2.77
N ASN A 421 3.84 -23.46 -3.85
CA ASN A 421 4.97 -24.29 -4.29
C ASN A 421 6.11 -24.27 -3.26
N TRP A 422 6.53 -23.09 -2.80
CA TRP A 422 7.54 -22.96 -1.75
C TRP A 422 7.17 -23.76 -0.48
N THR A 423 5.93 -23.60 -0.01
CA THR A 423 5.44 -24.26 1.21
C THR A 423 5.36 -25.78 1.05
N ARG A 424 5.01 -26.28 -0.15
CA ARG A 424 5.03 -27.73 -0.46
C ARG A 424 6.44 -28.33 -0.44
N GLN A 425 7.46 -27.55 -0.81
CA GLN A 425 8.85 -27.99 -0.85
C GLN A 425 9.56 -27.89 0.51
N HIS A 426 9.33 -26.80 1.25
CA HIS A 426 10.09 -26.45 2.46
C HIS A 426 9.29 -26.53 3.76
N GLY A 427 7.97 -26.74 3.69
CA GLY A 427 7.06 -26.67 4.83
C GLY A 427 6.70 -25.24 5.25
N SER A 428 5.62 -25.07 6.03
CA SER A 428 5.14 -23.76 6.46
C SER A 428 5.99 -23.06 7.53
N GLY A 429 7.00 -23.75 8.07
CA GLY A 429 7.97 -23.21 9.05
C GLY A 429 9.21 -22.53 8.45
N VAL A 430 9.39 -22.58 7.12
CA VAL A 430 10.53 -21.95 6.43
C VAL A 430 10.01 -20.77 5.58
N PRO A 431 10.44 -19.52 5.84
CA PRO A 431 9.95 -18.37 5.10
C PRO A 431 10.61 -18.31 3.72
N TYR A 432 9.87 -17.81 2.72
CA TYR A 432 10.51 -17.38 1.47
C TYR A 432 10.96 -15.92 1.60
N LEU A 433 12.11 -15.63 1.02
CA LEU A 433 12.74 -14.31 1.06
C LEU A 433 12.59 -13.60 -0.30
N PHE A 434 12.88 -12.30 -0.35
CA PHE A 434 12.91 -11.58 -1.63
C PHE A 434 13.81 -12.27 -2.68
N ILE A 435 14.90 -12.92 -2.27
CA ILE A 435 15.82 -13.58 -3.22
C ILE A 435 15.21 -14.82 -3.88
N ASN A 436 14.30 -15.53 -3.19
CA ASN A 436 13.58 -16.67 -3.76
C ASN A 436 12.53 -16.21 -4.78
N ALA A 437 11.81 -15.13 -4.47
CA ALA A 437 10.84 -14.54 -5.38
C ALA A 437 11.50 -13.97 -6.65
N PHE A 438 12.70 -13.41 -6.55
CA PHE A 438 13.46 -12.95 -7.72
C PHE A 438 13.94 -14.12 -8.59
N GLU A 439 14.45 -15.20 -7.99
CA GLU A 439 14.91 -16.37 -8.73
C GLU A 439 13.78 -17.04 -9.52
N GLU A 440 12.60 -17.21 -8.91
CA GLU A 440 11.46 -17.89 -9.56
C GLU A 440 10.61 -16.96 -10.45
N LEU A 441 10.47 -15.67 -10.11
CA LEU A 441 9.51 -14.75 -10.76
C LEU A 441 10.13 -13.56 -11.52
N VAL A 442 11.46 -13.40 -11.50
CA VAL A 442 12.14 -12.28 -12.20
C VAL A 442 13.25 -12.75 -13.12
N VAL A 443 14.17 -13.60 -12.65
CA VAL A 443 15.29 -14.12 -13.46
C VAL A 443 14.83 -14.73 -14.80
N PRO A 444 13.72 -15.50 -14.90
CA PRO A 444 13.20 -16.03 -16.16
C PRO A 444 12.68 -14.98 -17.17
N HIS A 445 12.74 -13.69 -16.83
CA HIS A 445 12.25 -12.58 -17.65
C HIS A 445 13.32 -11.53 -17.97
N LEU A 446 14.57 -11.74 -17.55
CA LEU A 446 15.70 -10.85 -17.83
C LEU A 446 16.39 -11.27 -19.14
N GLU A 447 16.42 -10.36 -20.12
CA GLU A 447 16.96 -10.59 -21.47
C GLU A 447 18.00 -9.50 -21.82
N GLU A 448 19.07 -9.83 -22.54
CA GLU A 448 20.10 -8.83 -22.90
C GLU A 448 19.55 -7.65 -23.70
N VAL A 449 18.54 -7.91 -24.54
CA VAL A 449 17.74 -6.94 -25.31
C VAL A 449 16.28 -7.41 -25.30
N LYS A 450 15.35 -6.51 -24.93
CA LYS A 450 13.91 -6.78 -24.81
C LYS A 450 13.09 -5.63 -25.39
N HIS A 451 12.36 -5.89 -26.47
CA HIS A 451 11.59 -4.86 -27.19
C HIS A 451 10.21 -4.60 -26.57
N ASP A 452 9.65 -3.41 -26.87
CA ASP A 452 8.38 -2.89 -26.35
C ASP A 452 8.24 -3.01 -24.82
N TRP A 453 9.35 -2.73 -24.12
CA TRP A 453 9.52 -2.95 -22.69
C TRP A 453 10.25 -1.80 -22.01
N ASP A 454 9.75 -1.36 -20.85
CA ASP A 454 10.38 -0.36 -19.98
C ASP A 454 10.77 -1.00 -18.65
N ASN A 455 12.07 -1.30 -18.47
CA ASN A 455 12.64 -1.83 -17.23
C ASN A 455 12.83 -0.76 -16.13
N MET A 456 12.34 0.46 -16.31
CA MET A 456 12.46 1.58 -15.38
C MET A 456 13.92 1.98 -15.03
N SER A 457 14.86 1.69 -15.93
CA SER A 457 16.22 2.26 -15.90
C SER A 457 16.14 3.80 -15.94
N ARG A 458 16.79 4.47 -14.97
CA ARG A 458 16.63 5.92 -14.73
C ARG A 458 17.76 6.61 -13.94
N ASP A 459 18.82 5.89 -13.56
CA ASP A 459 19.85 6.42 -12.65
C ASP A 459 20.86 7.34 -13.37
N THR A 460 20.89 7.31 -14.70
CA THR A 460 21.55 8.29 -15.56
C THR A 460 20.81 8.40 -16.89
N LYS A 461 20.37 9.61 -17.27
CA LYS A 461 19.69 9.89 -18.55
C LYS A 461 20.62 10.62 -19.53
N ILE A 462 20.65 10.16 -20.77
CA ILE A 462 21.38 10.71 -21.90
C ILE A 462 20.37 11.00 -23.02
N VAL A 463 20.50 12.15 -23.67
CA VAL A 463 19.55 12.67 -24.68
C VAL A 463 20.34 13.09 -25.91
N GLY A 464 19.81 12.83 -27.11
CA GLY A 464 20.44 13.22 -28.38
C GLY A 464 20.68 14.73 -28.49
N LYS A 465 21.76 15.09 -29.20
CA LYS A 465 22.34 16.45 -29.23
C LYS A 465 21.31 17.55 -29.50
N ASP A 466 20.47 17.36 -30.51
CA ASP A 466 19.49 18.37 -30.93
C ASP A 466 18.24 18.39 -30.02
N ALA A 467 17.95 17.29 -29.33
CA ALA A 467 16.87 17.26 -28.33
C ALA A 467 17.24 18.02 -27.06
N LYS A 468 18.52 18.06 -26.68
CA LYS A 468 19.00 18.96 -25.61
C LYS A 468 18.74 20.43 -25.97
N ALA A 469 19.18 20.88 -27.14
CA ALA A 469 18.99 22.26 -27.58
C ALA A 469 17.49 22.64 -27.70
N LYS A 470 16.65 21.71 -28.16
CA LYS A 470 15.19 21.92 -28.23
C LYS A 470 14.54 21.96 -26.84
N ALA A 471 14.97 21.13 -25.89
CA ALA A 471 14.48 21.17 -24.52
C ALA A 471 14.85 22.48 -23.82
N GLU A 472 16.11 22.94 -23.97
CA GLU A 472 16.57 24.22 -23.43
C GLU A 472 15.78 25.41 -24.04
N ALA A 473 15.42 25.34 -25.33
CA ALA A 473 14.56 26.33 -25.97
C ALA A 473 13.08 26.27 -25.52
N GLU A 474 12.54 25.08 -25.23
CA GLU A 474 11.17 24.93 -24.73
C GLU A 474 11.05 25.37 -23.26
N GLU A 475 12.06 25.09 -22.44
CA GLU A 475 12.19 25.55 -21.06
C GLU A 475 12.33 27.08 -21.02
N ALA A 476 13.18 27.66 -21.86
CA ALA A 476 13.29 29.12 -22.00
C ALA A 476 11.96 29.77 -22.47
N LYS A 477 11.20 29.12 -23.37
CA LYS A 477 9.88 29.60 -23.80
C LYS A 477 8.87 29.58 -22.66
N LYS A 478 8.81 28.50 -21.88
CA LYS A 478 7.94 28.38 -20.70
C LYS A 478 8.30 29.40 -19.62
N GLN A 479 9.58 29.68 -19.44
CA GLN A 479 10.03 30.73 -18.51
C GLN A 479 9.61 32.13 -18.98
N ALA A 480 9.72 32.42 -20.28
CA ALA A 480 9.27 33.70 -20.86
C ALA A 480 7.74 33.88 -20.76
N GLU A 481 6.96 32.82 -20.98
CA GLU A 481 5.50 32.82 -20.79
C GLU A 481 5.12 33.06 -19.32
N LEU A 482 5.84 32.45 -18.37
CA LEU A 482 5.64 32.68 -16.94
C LEU A 482 5.98 34.12 -16.52
N GLU A 483 7.07 34.67 -17.05
CA GLU A 483 7.44 36.06 -16.82
C GLU A 483 6.43 37.07 -17.42
N GLU A 484 5.78 36.74 -18.54
CA GLU A 484 4.72 37.57 -19.13
C GLU A 484 3.45 37.54 -18.27
N GLU A 485 3.06 36.35 -17.77
CA GLU A 485 1.95 36.18 -16.82
C GLU A 485 2.19 36.96 -15.52
N GLN A 486 3.41 36.88 -14.95
CA GLN A 486 3.82 37.66 -13.77
C GLN A 486 3.79 39.18 -14.02
N LYS A 487 4.23 39.65 -15.19
CA LYS A 487 4.17 41.08 -15.57
C LYS A 487 2.72 41.55 -15.74
N ALA A 488 1.85 40.73 -16.31
CA ALA A 488 0.43 41.03 -16.45
C ALA A 488 -0.29 41.14 -15.10
N ASP A 489 0.02 40.27 -14.14
CA ASP A 489 -0.55 40.36 -12.78
C ASP A 489 0.05 41.50 -11.96
N ALA A 490 1.34 41.82 -12.10
CA ALA A 490 1.92 43.02 -11.52
C ALA A 490 1.23 44.31 -12.01
N LEU A 491 0.88 44.38 -13.30
CA LEU A 491 0.12 45.50 -13.87
C LEU A 491 -1.32 45.59 -13.34
N LYS A 492 -2.01 44.46 -13.12
CA LYS A 492 -3.33 44.46 -12.43
C LYS A 492 -3.21 44.97 -10.99
N ILE A 493 -2.19 44.52 -10.26
CA ILE A 493 -1.92 44.95 -8.88
C ILE A 493 -1.58 46.46 -8.83
N GLN A 494 -0.98 47.01 -9.87
CA GLN A 494 -0.74 48.45 -9.97
C GLN A 494 -2.04 49.22 -10.27
N ALA A 495 -2.84 48.80 -11.26
CA ALA A 495 -4.12 49.43 -11.55
C ALA A 495 -5.06 49.47 -10.31
N LEU A 496 -5.10 48.39 -9.52
CA LEU A 496 -5.86 48.32 -8.26
C LEU A 496 -5.35 49.24 -7.15
N LYS A 497 -4.11 49.76 -7.25
CA LYS A 497 -3.58 50.81 -6.36
C LYS A 497 -3.86 52.21 -6.90
N ASP A 498 -3.83 52.37 -8.22
CA ASP A 498 -4.09 53.64 -8.88
C ASP A 498 -5.58 54.03 -8.75
N ASP A 499 -6.50 53.07 -8.92
CA ASP A 499 -7.94 53.22 -8.59
C ASP A 499 -8.17 53.63 -7.12
N ALA A 500 -7.32 53.16 -6.20
CA ALA A 500 -7.39 53.51 -4.78
C ALA A 500 -6.83 54.93 -4.47
N SER A 501 -6.27 55.63 -5.46
CA SER A 501 -5.66 56.96 -5.30
C SER A 501 -6.55 58.13 -5.73
N GLU A 502 -7.53 57.92 -6.63
CA GLU A 502 -8.40 59.01 -7.12
C GLU A 502 -9.47 59.46 -6.11
N THR A 503 -9.67 58.77 -4.99
CA THR A 503 -10.67 59.14 -3.97
C THR A 503 -10.07 59.71 -2.69
N ASN A 504 -9.40 60.88 -2.74
CA ASN A 504 -9.23 61.78 -1.58
C ASN A 504 -8.71 63.19 -1.96
N THR A 505 -9.62 64.17 -2.13
CA THR A 505 -9.24 65.60 -2.25
C THR A 505 -10.26 66.56 -1.60
N THR A 506 -10.04 66.93 -0.33
CA THR A 506 -10.45 68.24 0.24
C THR A 506 -9.59 68.57 1.48
N ASP A 507 -8.51 69.32 1.25
CA ASP A 507 -8.05 70.55 1.96
C ASP A 507 -8.46 70.87 3.43
N PRO A 508 -7.65 71.67 4.18
CA PRO A 508 -6.17 71.66 4.25
C PRO A 508 -5.58 72.05 5.65
N LYS A 509 -4.23 72.11 5.71
CA LYS A 509 -3.40 73.12 6.43
C LYS A 509 -3.10 73.00 7.94
N ALA A 510 -1.88 72.54 8.24
CA ALA A 510 -0.91 73.21 9.15
C ALA A 510 0.52 72.66 8.94
N GLU A 511 1.54 73.53 9.02
CA GLU A 511 2.99 73.21 8.94
C GLU A 511 3.72 73.84 10.18
N PRO A 512 5.06 73.76 10.32
CA PRO A 512 5.84 72.56 10.63
C PRO A 512 6.83 72.79 11.81
N SER A 513 7.65 71.79 12.17
CA SER A 513 8.91 72.03 12.90
C SER A 513 9.93 70.89 12.74
N GLU A 514 11.06 71.19 12.12
CA GLU A 514 12.33 70.45 12.20
C GLU A 514 13.04 70.81 13.54
N VAL A 515 14.18 70.25 13.98
CA VAL A 515 15.21 69.37 13.38
C VAL A 515 15.81 68.47 14.48
N ASP A 516 16.43 67.33 14.12
CA ASP A 516 17.90 67.08 14.15
C ASP A 516 18.22 65.56 14.16
N GLU A 517 19.40 65.16 13.68
CA GLU A 517 19.68 63.80 13.19
C GLU A 517 20.66 62.96 14.06
N SER A 518 20.60 61.62 13.92
CA SER A 518 21.74 60.71 14.16
C SER A 518 21.56 59.36 13.44
N GLU A 519 22.49 59.08 12.53
CA GLU A 519 22.72 57.85 11.74
C GLU A 519 22.94 56.55 12.57
N ALA A 520 22.82 55.31 12.04
CA ALA A 520 22.24 54.80 10.78
C ALA A 520 22.23 53.24 10.71
N GLU A 521 21.62 52.70 9.63
CA GLU A 521 21.87 51.39 8.97
C GLU A 521 21.43 50.06 9.66
N PRO A 522 21.14 48.98 8.90
CA PRO A 522 19.87 48.25 9.10
C PRO A 522 19.98 46.72 9.21
N SER A 523 18.82 46.07 9.41
CA SER A 523 18.68 44.62 9.55
C SER A 523 18.05 43.94 8.31
N LYS A 524 18.33 42.64 8.11
CA LYS A 524 17.82 41.81 7.00
C LYS A 524 17.40 40.41 7.45
N VAL A 525 16.09 40.16 7.50
CA VAL A 525 15.42 38.84 7.39
C VAL A 525 14.01 39.17 6.82
N ASN A 526 13.64 38.88 5.57
CA ASN A 526 13.36 37.60 4.91
C ASN A 526 12.19 36.80 5.54
N GLU A 527 10.96 37.06 5.10
CA GLU A 527 9.89 36.05 5.11
C GLU A 527 9.77 35.40 3.72
N SER A 528 9.23 34.18 3.67
CA SER A 528 9.24 33.30 2.50
C SER A 528 7.84 33.11 1.89
N GLU A 529 7.80 32.89 0.58
CA GLU A 529 6.57 32.74 -0.20
C GLU A 529 5.68 31.56 0.23
N THR A 530 4.37 31.75 0.04
CA THR A 530 3.39 30.67 -0.07
C THR A 530 3.06 30.45 -1.54
N ASP A 531 3.02 29.21 -2.01
CA ASP A 531 2.65 28.89 -3.39
C ASP A 531 1.60 27.76 -3.43
N ALA A 532 0.74 27.76 -4.45
CA ALA A 532 -0.44 26.90 -4.55
C ALA A 532 -0.44 26.12 -5.89
N PRO A 533 -0.95 24.87 -5.93
CA PRO A 533 -0.83 24.01 -7.10
C PRO A 533 -1.72 24.46 -8.27
N LYS A 534 -1.20 24.31 -9.49
CA LYS A 534 -1.88 24.61 -10.76
C LYS A 534 -3.00 23.60 -11.05
N SER A 535 -4.07 24.07 -11.68
CA SER A 535 -5.15 23.23 -12.26
C SER A 535 -5.28 23.46 -13.77
N ASP A 536 -5.61 22.40 -14.50
CA ASP A 536 -5.71 22.42 -15.97
C ASP A 536 -7.02 23.03 -16.49
N LYS A 537 -6.97 23.59 -17.70
CA LYS A 537 -8.12 24.25 -18.35
C LYS A 537 -8.79 23.32 -19.38
N SER A 538 -9.90 22.68 -19.00
CA SER A 538 -10.86 22.11 -19.96
C SER A 538 -11.81 23.18 -20.50
N LYS A 539 -12.04 23.19 -21.82
CA LYS A 539 -12.79 24.23 -22.55
C LYS A 539 -14.27 23.84 -22.72
N VAL A 540 -15.18 24.77 -22.45
CA VAL A 540 -16.65 24.65 -22.71
C VAL A 540 -17.16 25.96 -23.35
N ASP A 541 -18.15 25.85 -24.24
CA ASP A 541 -18.64 26.94 -25.09
C ASP A 541 -19.66 27.88 -24.44
N LYS A 542 -19.91 29.04 -25.08
CA LYS A 542 -20.84 30.09 -24.63
C LYS A 542 -22.19 30.05 -25.35
N THR A 543 -23.27 29.87 -24.59
CA THR A 543 -24.66 30.28 -24.88
C THR A 543 -25.46 30.21 -23.57
N LYS A 544 -26.47 31.04 -23.25
CA LYS A 544 -26.92 32.38 -23.72
C LYS A 544 -28.10 32.81 -22.81
N THR A 545 -28.29 34.12 -22.52
CA THR A 545 -29.53 34.74 -21.94
C THR A 545 -29.99 34.21 -20.56
N ASP A 546 -30.80 34.89 -19.73
CA ASP A 546 -31.13 36.33 -19.62
C ASP A 546 -31.48 36.68 -18.14
N ALA A 547 -31.78 37.94 -17.84
CA ALA A 547 -31.98 38.47 -16.48
C ALA A 547 -33.31 38.09 -15.80
N LEU A 548 -33.36 38.16 -14.45
CA LEU A 548 -34.30 39.04 -13.70
C LEU A 548 -34.07 39.09 -12.17
N LYS A 549 -34.58 40.16 -11.54
CA LYS A 549 -34.71 40.46 -10.07
C LYS A 549 -36.16 40.12 -9.61
N PRO A 550 -36.70 40.43 -8.39
CA PRO A 550 -36.29 41.35 -7.28
C PRO A 550 -36.30 40.72 -5.84
N ASP A 551 -35.93 41.38 -4.73
CA ASP A 551 -34.95 42.45 -4.47
C ASP A 551 -34.44 42.43 -2.98
N LYS A 552 -35.32 42.44 -1.94
CA LYS A 552 -34.92 42.54 -0.51
C LYS A 552 -35.97 42.05 0.52
N SER A 553 -35.49 41.63 1.69
CA SER A 553 -36.12 41.89 3.01
C SER A 553 -35.04 42.06 4.10
N LYS A 554 -35.37 42.69 5.24
CA LYS A 554 -34.41 43.07 6.31
C LYS A 554 -35.07 43.01 7.69
N ALA A 555 -34.40 42.41 8.68
CA ALA A 555 -34.70 42.56 10.10
C ALA A 555 -33.40 42.43 10.92
N ASP A 556 -33.34 43.10 12.08
CA ASP A 556 -32.11 43.32 12.85
C ASP A 556 -31.98 42.37 14.07
N ALA A 557 -30.76 42.17 14.57
CA ALA A 557 -30.46 41.38 15.79
C ALA A 557 -29.84 42.26 16.90
N PRO A 558 -30.17 42.02 18.19
CA PRO A 558 -29.74 42.90 19.29
C PRO A 558 -28.35 42.58 19.85
N LYS A 559 -27.68 43.60 20.41
CA LYS A 559 -26.49 43.47 21.26
C LYS A 559 -26.87 43.26 22.73
N VAL A 560 -26.02 42.55 23.48
CA VAL A 560 -25.84 42.70 24.93
C VAL A 560 -24.34 42.56 25.27
N ASP A 561 -23.87 43.22 26.33
CA ASP A 561 -22.46 43.52 26.58
C ASP A 561 -21.66 42.43 27.32
N ALA A 562 -20.32 42.52 27.23
CA ALA A 562 -19.38 41.69 27.97
C ALA A 562 -18.57 42.53 29.00
N HIS A 563 -18.52 42.08 30.25
CA HIS A 563 -17.82 42.79 31.34
C HIS A 563 -16.33 42.39 31.47
N LYS A 564 -15.53 43.37 31.90
CA LYS A 564 -14.07 43.34 32.04
C LYS A 564 -13.64 43.13 33.49
N ILE A 565 -12.72 42.19 33.75
CA ILE A 565 -11.97 42.08 35.02
C ILE A 565 -10.46 41.86 34.71
N SER A 566 -9.59 42.44 35.54
CA SER A 566 -8.12 42.46 35.35
C SER A 566 -7.37 41.55 36.32
N ALA A 567 -6.13 41.18 35.98
CA ALA A 567 -5.21 40.41 36.85
C ALA A 567 -4.28 41.31 37.71
N PRO A 568 -3.78 40.82 38.87
CA PRO A 568 -2.68 41.43 39.64
C PRO A 568 -1.40 40.57 39.70
N LYS A 569 -0.27 41.17 40.12
CA LYS A 569 1.07 40.52 40.23
C LYS A 569 1.96 41.22 41.30
N PRO A 570 2.64 40.48 42.19
CA PRO A 570 4.02 40.80 42.64
C PRO A 570 4.94 39.53 42.63
N SER A 571 6.29 39.55 42.53
CA SER A 571 7.38 40.24 43.25
C SER A 571 7.65 39.73 44.69
N SER A 572 8.87 39.56 45.23
CA SER A 572 10.26 39.41 44.69
C SER A 572 11.28 39.13 45.84
N SER A 573 12.61 39.00 45.56
CA SER A 573 13.78 38.91 46.49
C SER A 573 14.18 37.51 47.04
N LYS A 574 15.38 37.22 47.59
CA LYS A 574 16.81 37.63 47.38
C LYS A 574 17.76 36.57 48.03
N THR A 575 19.07 36.60 47.74
CA THR A 575 20.12 35.61 48.12
C THR A 575 20.67 35.71 49.57
N PRO A 576 21.38 34.69 50.14
CA PRO A 576 22.83 34.48 49.86
C PRO A 576 23.32 33.01 49.81
N THR A 577 24.61 32.79 49.48
CA THR A 577 25.31 31.47 49.39
C THR A 577 26.63 31.46 50.18
N PRO A 578 27.23 30.27 50.42
CA PRO A 578 28.70 30.17 50.38
C PRO A 578 29.32 28.85 49.83
N LYS A 579 30.33 29.02 48.95
CA LYS A 579 31.63 28.30 48.85
C LYS A 579 31.73 26.79 48.46
N THR A 580 31.73 26.55 47.15
CA THR A 580 32.84 25.96 46.33
C THR A 580 33.84 24.93 46.88
N ALA A 581 33.92 23.75 46.22
CA ALA A 581 35.12 23.04 45.72
C ALA A 581 34.67 21.77 44.92
N ALA A 582 35.36 21.18 43.95
CA ALA A 582 36.35 21.64 42.95
C ALA A 582 36.26 20.70 41.70
N LYS A 583 36.87 21.05 40.56
CA LYS A 583 36.68 20.36 39.24
C LYS A 583 37.84 19.38 38.91
N PRO A 584 37.62 18.40 38.01
CA PRO A 584 38.00 18.64 36.60
C PRO A 584 36.96 18.15 35.57
N ALA A 585 37.12 18.54 34.30
CA ALA A 585 36.27 18.10 33.19
C ALA A 585 37.07 17.97 31.87
N ARG A 586 36.66 17.06 30.99
CA ARG A 586 37.11 16.94 29.59
C ARG A 586 35.95 17.29 28.62
N PRO A 587 36.12 17.35 27.28
CA PRO A 587 35.51 18.43 26.50
C PRO A 587 34.10 18.11 25.99
N LYS A 588 33.30 19.15 25.76
CA LYS A 588 32.12 19.06 24.89
C LYS A 588 32.54 19.13 23.41
N PRO A 589 31.86 18.42 22.50
CA PRO A 589 32.01 18.67 21.06
C PRO A 589 31.44 20.05 20.67
N ALA A 590 31.89 20.57 19.53
CA ALA A 590 31.44 21.86 18.99
C ALA A 590 30.04 21.75 18.34
N PRO A 591 29.25 22.84 18.31
CA PRO A 591 27.99 22.88 17.57
C PRO A 591 28.24 22.89 16.04
N PRO A 592 27.32 22.32 15.23
CA PRO A 592 27.40 22.39 13.78
C PRO A 592 27.10 23.81 13.27
N SER A 593 27.84 24.27 12.26
CA SER A 593 27.59 25.54 11.56
C SER A 593 26.36 25.45 10.64
N PRO A 594 25.64 26.56 10.41
CA PRO A 594 24.49 26.58 9.50
C PRO A 594 24.95 26.45 8.04
N VAL A 595 24.20 25.68 7.25
CA VAL A 595 24.38 25.56 5.79
C VAL A 595 23.23 26.30 5.10
N GLY A 596 23.57 27.31 4.30
CA GLY A 596 22.60 28.10 3.53
C GLY A 596 22.08 27.37 2.28
N PRO A 597 21.04 27.89 1.62
CA PRO A 597 20.43 27.26 0.46
C PRO A 597 21.26 27.42 -0.83
N ASN A 598 21.07 26.45 -1.72
CA ASN A 598 21.42 26.43 -3.14
C ASN A 598 22.91 26.48 -3.55
N SER A 599 23.43 25.33 -3.97
CA SER A 599 24.41 25.24 -5.05
C SER A 599 24.22 23.94 -5.84
N ASN A 600 24.55 23.96 -7.14
CA ASN A 600 24.28 22.85 -8.06
C ASN A 600 24.95 21.54 -7.61
N ARG A 601 24.19 20.44 -7.54
CA ARG A 601 24.79 19.10 -7.52
C ARG A 601 25.51 18.85 -8.85
N PRO A 602 26.77 18.36 -8.84
CA PRO A 602 27.46 18.03 -10.08
C PRO A 602 26.79 16.83 -10.79
N ARG A 603 27.02 16.73 -12.11
CA ARG A 603 26.70 15.54 -12.91
C ARG A 603 27.27 14.27 -12.26
N ALA A 604 26.59 13.14 -12.48
CA ALA A 604 27.15 11.83 -12.17
C ALA A 604 28.47 11.62 -12.93
N ASP A 605 29.56 11.44 -12.20
CA ASP A 605 30.89 11.24 -12.76
C ASP A 605 31.08 9.78 -13.19
N LEU A 606 30.74 9.50 -14.46
CA LEU A 606 31.19 8.29 -15.15
C LEU A 606 32.69 8.44 -15.43
N SER A 607 33.52 7.94 -14.52
CA SER A 607 34.98 8.11 -14.48
C SER A 607 35.62 8.21 -15.87
N VAL A 608 35.97 9.45 -16.24
CA VAL A 608 36.19 9.79 -17.65
C VAL A 608 37.56 9.33 -18.13
N SER A 609 37.56 8.36 -19.05
CA SER A 609 38.58 8.28 -20.10
C SER A 609 38.07 9.02 -21.34
N ASP A 610 38.95 9.56 -22.18
CA ASP A 610 38.52 10.25 -23.41
C ASP A 610 37.68 9.35 -24.32
N LYS A 611 37.95 8.03 -24.32
CA LYS A 611 37.18 7.01 -25.04
C LYS A 611 35.75 6.82 -24.50
N THR A 612 35.50 7.18 -23.25
CA THR A 612 34.17 7.18 -22.64
C THR A 612 33.35 8.39 -23.12
N GLY A 613 34.00 9.53 -23.35
CA GLY A 613 33.35 10.78 -23.74
C GLY A 613 32.56 10.71 -25.04
N ASP A 614 33.10 10.06 -26.08
CA ASP A 614 32.37 9.88 -27.36
C ASP A 614 31.32 8.78 -27.29
N ALA A 615 31.53 7.73 -26.49
CA ALA A 615 30.50 6.72 -26.23
C ALA A 615 29.26 7.33 -25.55
N ILE A 616 29.45 8.24 -24.58
CA ILE A 616 28.35 9.00 -23.96
C ILE A 616 27.63 9.89 -24.98
N LYS A 617 28.35 10.55 -25.90
CA LYS A 617 27.74 11.41 -26.95
C LYS A 617 26.90 10.64 -27.97
N ALA A 618 27.14 9.33 -28.13
CA ALA A 618 26.49 8.47 -29.12
C ALA A 618 25.46 7.50 -28.52
N ALA A 619 25.40 7.37 -27.18
CA ALA A 619 24.54 6.40 -26.49
C ALA A 619 23.03 6.61 -26.72
N ALA A 620 22.59 7.85 -26.98
CA ALA A 620 21.22 8.13 -27.35
C ALA A 620 20.89 7.79 -28.82
N ASP A 621 21.91 7.66 -29.68
CA ASP A 621 21.73 7.56 -31.13
C ASP A 621 21.18 6.18 -31.56
N SER A 622 21.43 5.11 -30.77
CA SER A 622 20.88 3.77 -31.04
C SER A 622 20.78 2.87 -29.80
N VAL A 623 20.01 1.78 -29.93
CA VAL A 623 19.84 0.72 -28.91
C VAL A 623 21.20 0.10 -28.56
N GLU A 624 22.00 -0.22 -29.57
CA GLU A 624 23.31 -0.87 -29.46
C GLU A 624 24.32 0.06 -28.78
N ASN A 625 24.30 1.36 -29.08
CA ASN A 625 25.16 2.33 -28.42
C ASN A 625 24.79 2.50 -26.93
N CYS A 626 23.49 2.46 -26.59
CA CYS A 626 23.03 2.51 -25.21
C CYS A 626 23.46 1.26 -24.42
N ALA A 627 23.22 0.07 -24.98
CA ALA A 627 23.67 -1.20 -24.41
C ALA A 627 25.20 -1.26 -24.24
N ALA A 628 25.95 -0.86 -25.26
CA ALA A 628 27.41 -0.82 -25.25
C ALA A 628 27.99 0.22 -24.27
N LEU A 629 27.24 1.28 -23.93
CA LEU A 629 27.63 2.19 -22.84
C LEU A 629 27.38 1.56 -21.47
N CYS A 630 26.26 0.85 -21.26
CA CYS A 630 26.02 0.11 -20.02
C CYS A 630 27.12 -0.96 -19.80
N GLN A 631 27.48 -1.71 -20.84
CA GLN A 631 28.58 -2.67 -20.80
C GLN A 631 29.94 -2.03 -20.45
N LYS A 632 30.16 -0.73 -20.74
CA LYS A 632 31.37 0.02 -20.37
C LYS A 632 31.34 0.69 -18.99
N ALA A 633 30.17 0.78 -18.36
CA ALA A 633 30.00 1.36 -17.03
C ALA A 633 29.93 0.23 -16.00
N ASP A 634 30.96 0.06 -15.17
CA ASP A 634 31.14 -1.10 -14.29
C ASP A 634 29.97 -1.34 -13.32
N ASP A 635 29.26 -0.28 -12.91
CA ASP A 635 28.11 -0.34 -12.01
C ASP A 635 26.74 -0.36 -12.71
N CYS A 636 26.71 -0.39 -14.05
CA CYS A 636 25.48 -0.53 -14.82
C CYS A 636 25.06 -2.00 -14.93
N VAL A 637 23.86 -2.32 -14.45
CA VAL A 637 23.24 -3.65 -14.52
C VAL A 637 22.05 -3.70 -15.48
N GLN A 638 21.49 -2.55 -15.85
CA GLN A 638 20.40 -2.46 -16.81
C GLN A 638 20.39 -1.13 -17.57
N TRP A 639 19.78 -1.15 -18.75
CA TRP A 639 19.65 0.01 -19.63
C TRP A 639 18.30 0.02 -20.34
N LYS A 640 17.87 1.18 -20.86
CA LYS A 640 16.80 1.27 -21.85
C LYS A 640 17.04 2.40 -22.84
N HIS A 641 16.53 2.22 -24.06
CA HIS A 641 16.60 3.16 -25.16
C HIS A 641 15.21 3.42 -25.74
N THR A 642 14.99 4.63 -26.25
CA THR A 642 13.93 4.90 -27.23
C THR A 642 14.45 5.85 -28.30
N ALA A 643 14.03 5.65 -29.54
CA ALA A 643 14.29 6.58 -30.64
C ALA A 643 13.37 7.82 -30.61
N LYS A 644 12.56 8.03 -29.57
CA LYS A 644 11.61 9.14 -29.50
C LYS A 644 12.33 10.50 -29.50
N GLY A 645 11.83 11.45 -30.29
CA GLY A 645 12.50 12.73 -30.50
C GLY A 645 13.80 12.55 -31.29
N ASN A 646 14.93 12.82 -30.63
CA ASN A 646 16.27 12.58 -31.19
C ASN A 646 17.03 11.49 -30.40
N GLY A 647 16.30 10.58 -29.75
CA GLY A 647 16.86 9.49 -28.97
C GLY A 647 17.04 9.81 -27.48
N GLU A 648 16.72 8.83 -26.63
CA GLU A 648 17.08 8.81 -25.21
C GLU A 648 17.72 7.46 -24.84
N CYS A 649 18.75 7.49 -24.01
CA CYS A 649 19.34 6.32 -23.37
C CYS A 649 19.36 6.52 -21.84
N HIS A 650 18.96 5.51 -21.09
CA HIS A 650 18.92 5.55 -19.62
C HIS A 650 19.66 4.35 -19.05
N LEU A 651 20.58 4.58 -18.11
CA LEU A 651 21.37 3.55 -17.42
C LEU A 651 20.89 3.37 -15.96
N GLY A 652 21.02 2.15 -15.44
CA GLY A 652 20.52 1.75 -14.13
C GLY A 652 21.50 0.86 -13.36
N LYS A 653 21.65 1.15 -12.06
CA LYS A 653 22.61 0.53 -11.12
C LYS A 653 21.97 -0.48 -10.17
N VAL A 654 20.66 -0.65 -10.28
CA VAL A 654 19.83 -1.63 -9.57
C VAL A 654 18.94 -2.34 -10.57
N VAL A 655 18.62 -3.61 -10.32
CA VAL A 655 17.72 -4.37 -11.17
C VAL A 655 16.27 -3.98 -10.85
N ARG A 656 15.48 -3.81 -11.91
CA ARG A 656 14.02 -3.71 -11.93
C ARG A 656 13.53 -4.54 -13.12
N LEU A 657 12.47 -5.30 -12.93
CA LEU A 657 11.87 -6.05 -14.04
C LEU A 657 11.12 -5.10 -14.99
N GLY A 658 10.44 -4.09 -14.45
CA GLY A 658 9.56 -3.20 -15.20
C GLY A 658 8.44 -3.96 -15.91
N LYS A 659 7.95 -3.42 -17.03
CA LYS A 659 6.81 -4.01 -17.75
C LYS A 659 6.83 -3.74 -19.25
N LYS A 660 6.04 -4.53 -19.98
CA LYS A 660 5.67 -4.25 -21.37
C LYS A 660 4.99 -2.89 -21.46
N VAL A 661 5.29 -2.12 -22.51
CA VAL A 661 4.67 -0.83 -22.80
C VAL A 661 4.06 -0.90 -24.20
N GLU A 662 2.78 -0.53 -24.33
CA GLU A 662 2.13 -0.48 -25.63
C GLU A 662 2.73 0.63 -26.50
N LYS A 663 3.16 0.24 -27.69
CA LYS A 663 3.69 1.15 -28.70
C LYS A 663 2.52 1.86 -29.39
N LYS A 664 2.43 3.18 -29.21
CA LYS A 664 1.50 4.01 -29.99
C LYS A 664 1.83 3.92 -31.47
N GLU A 665 0.81 3.85 -32.32
CA GLU A 665 0.99 3.80 -33.77
C GLU A 665 1.79 5.03 -34.25
N GLY A 666 2.82 4.78 -35.06
CA GLY A 666 3.75 5.82 -35.52
C GLY A 666 4.83 6.27 -34.51
N GLU A 667 4.71 5.98 -33.22
CA GLU A 667 5.77 6.31 -32.23
C GLU A 667 6.77 5.15 -32.04
N PRO A 668 8.07 5.44 -31.79
CA PRO A 668 9.01 4.43 -31.33
C PRO A 668 8.75 4.06 -29.86
N GLY A 669 8.71 2.76 -29.56
CA GLY A 669 8.57 2.23 -28.21
C GLY A 669 9.86 2.33 -27.37
N TRP A 670 9.86 1.67 -26.22
CA TRP A 670 11.08 1.41 -25.44
C TRP A 670 11.68 0.06 -25.81
N THR A 671 13.00 -0.01 -25.92
CA THR A 671 13.75 -1.27 -25.86
C THR A 671 14.62 -1.23 -24.61
N SER A 672 14.47 -2.24 -23.75
CA SER A 672 15.23 -2.39 -22.51
C SER A 672 16.27 -3.50 -22.63
N GLY A 673 17.15 -3.62 -21.65
CA GLY A 673 18.00 -4.79 -21.49
C GLY A 673 18.69 -4.83 -20.13
N TRP A 674 19.17 -6.00 -19.74
CA TRP A 674 19.97 -6.21 -18.53
C TRP A 674 21.35 -6.76 -18.89
N VAL A 675 22.37 -6.39 -18.14
CA VAL A 675 23.71 -6.99 -18.26
C VAL A 675 23.68 -8.31 -17.48
N VAL A 676 23.17 -9.37 -18.10
CA VAL A 676 22.78 -10.63 -17.43
C VAL A 676 23.94 -11.19 -16.59
N GLU A 677 25.15 -11.30 -17.13
CA GLU A 677 26.35 -11.76 -16.40
C GLU A 677 26.59 -10.98 -15.09
N ARG A 678 26.38 -9.65 -15.08
CA ARG A 678 26.51 -8.84 -13.86
C ARG A 678 25.40 -9.12 -12.87
N VAL A 679 24.17 -9.33 -13.35
CA VAL A 679 23.02 -9.69 -12.49
C VAL A 679 23.24 -11.07 -11.87
N GLU A 680 23.74 -12.04 -12.64
CA GLU A 680 24.06 -13.40 -12.18
C GLU A 680 25.18 -13.41 -11.13
N LYS A 681 26.28 -12.69 -11.38
CA LYS A 681 27.35 -12.49 -10.39
C LYS A 681 26.82 -11.82 -9.11
N VAL A 682 25.97 -10.81 -9.27
CA VAL A 682 25.33 -10.10 -8.16
C VAL A 682 24.39 -11.01 -7.36
N ARG A 683 23.63 -11.89 -8.01
CA ARG A 683 22.82 -12.96 -7.42
C ARG A 683 23.70 -13.90 -6.59
N GLU A 684 24.74 -14.47 -7.18
CA GLU A 684 25.64 -15.43 -6.53
C GLU A 684 26.38 -14.85 -5.34
N GLU A 685 26.93 -13.64 -5.49
CA GLU A 685 27.57 -12.90 -4.39
C GLU A 685 26.65 -12.72 -3.18
N TRP A 686 25.32 -12.69 -3.37
CA TRP A 686 24.36 -12.31 -2.33
C TRP A 686 23.52 -13.49 -1.82
N MET A 687 23.29 -14.53 -2.63
CA MET A 687 22.76 -15.82 -2.16
C MET A 687 23.63 -16.40 -1.04
N GLY A 688 24.95 -16.45 -1.26
CA GLY A 688 25.95 -16.88 -0.27
C GLY A 688 26.15 -15.92 0.92
N LYS A 689 25.19 -15.03 1.20
CA LYS A 689 25.17 -14.09 2.32
C LYS A 689 23.82 -14.02 3.05
N CYS A 690 22.83 -14.85 2.65
CA CYS A 690 21.52 -14.95 3.30
C CYS A 690 21.37 -16.22 4.14
N GLU A 691 22.30 -16.43 5.09
CA GLU A 691 22.31 -17.59 5.99
C GLU A 691 21.07 -17.66 6.90
N GLU A 692 20.53 -16.51 7.33
CA GLU A 692 19.33 -16.42 8.17
C GLU A 692 18.30 -15.38 7.65
N PRO A 693 16.99 -15.66 7.77
CA PRO A 693 15.92 -14.69 7.51
C PRO A 693 15.97 -13.46 8.42
N ARG A 694 16.21 -12.28 7.82
CA ARG A 694 16.33 -11.00 8.52
C ARG A 694 14.96 -10.37 8.82
N TRP A 695 14.30 -10.85 9.86
CA TRP A 695 13.09 -10.28 10.48
C TRP A 695 13.35 -8.92 11.17
N ARG A 696 13.94 -7.93 10.48
CA ARG A 696 14.26 -6.62 11.06
C ARG A 696 13.01 -5.76 11.25
N PHE A 697 12.32 -6.01 12.34
CA PHE A 697 11.28 -5.15 12.90
C PHE A 697 11.92 -4.24 13.95
N ASN A 698 11.84 -2.92 13.78
CA ASN A 698 12.53 -1.95 14.64
C ASN A 698 11.78 -1.73 15.97
N GLN A 699 11.92 -2.67 16.90
CA GLN A 699 11.81 -2.39 18.33
C GLN A 699 13.06 -1.61 18.72
N TYR A 700 12.91 -0.34 19.14
CA TYR A 700 14.00 0.57 19.50
C TYR A 700 14.11 0.74 21.02
#